data_AF-I3LFF2-F1
#
_entry.id   AF-I3LFF2-F1
#
_cell.length_a   1.000
_cell.length_b   1.000
_cell.length_c   1.000
_cell.angle_alpha   90.00
_cell.angle_beta   90.00
_cell.angle_gamma   90.00
#
_symmetry.space_group_name_H-M   'P 1'
#
loop_
_entity.id
_entity.type
_entity.pdbx_description
1 polymer ?
#
loop_
_entity_poly.entity_id
_entity_poly.type
_entity_poly.pdbx_seq_one_letter_code
_entity_poly.pdbx_strand_id
1 'polypeptide(L)'
;MVVSLLTNMDTFPTTFPPGGDSGMTDSQSEFQKVLIDERLRCEHHKANYQVLKTEHTRLQAEYTKSQNELKRLINEKQTHQEKFQLLLQELRGELIEKTKDLEEMKLQVLTPQKLELLRAQIQQELETPMRERFRNLDEEVEKYRAEYNKLRYEHTFLKSEFEHQKEKFARVLEEEKIKYQSEVARLEKDNEELHNQLFSADPTRDSKRVEQLIREKVHLHQKLKGLETEVAELRAEKENSGAQVESVQRIQVRQLAEMQATVRSLEAEKQSAKLQAERLEKELQASNEQNTTLISKLHKTEREVNTLTSKVKELKHSNKLEITDVKLEAARAKSELERERNKIQSELDGLQSDNEILKSAVEHHKMLLVEKDRELIRKVQAAKEEGYQKLVALQDEKLELESRLADLEKMKLEHDVWRQSEKDQCEEKLRASQMAEESARRELQSIRLKLQQQIVNIENAEKEKKENSDLKQQISRLQIQVTSLAQSENELLNSNQILKEMVEELKQECRNLRSQSEKARLEVEKALEEKQKHWLEEKHKLHERITDREEKYNQAKEKLQRAAIAQKKRKSLHENKLKRLQEKVEVLEAKREELETENQVLNRQNVPFEEYTRLQKRLKDIQRRHNEFRSLILVPNIPPTASLNPVSFHSSNVIPGMELSFPPHIQEEQHQRELSLLRKRLEELETTQRKQLEELGSPGE
;
A
#
# COMPACT_ATOMS: atom_id res chain seq x y z
N MET A 1 74.60 51.81 -45.50
CA MET A 1 75.19 52.97 -44.80
C MET A 1 76.69 52.98 -45.07
N VAL A 2 77.29 54.18 -45.14
CA VAL A 2 78.65 54.50 -44.66
C VAL A 2 79.86 53.75 -45.27
N VAL A 3 80.66 54.49 -46.06
CA VAL A 3 82.15 54.61 -46.04
C VAL A 3 82.97 53.31 -46.20
N SER A 4 83.60 53.02 -47.35
CA SER A 4 84.87 53.57 -47.90
C SER A 4 86.16 53.21 -47.13
N LEU A 5 87.22 52.81 -47.85
CA LEU A 5 88.56 53.42 -47.72
C LEU A 5 89.50 53.01 -48.88
N LEU A 6 90.55 53.81 -49.08
CA LEU A 6 91.60 53.66 -50.10
C LEU A 6 92.92 53.19 -49.48
N THR A 7 93.72 52.47 -50.28
CA THR A 7 95.20 52.55 -50.34
C THR A 7 95.61 52.10 -51.77
N ASN A 8 96.41 52.80 -52.60
CA ASN A 8 97.63 53.63 -52.46
C ASN A 8 98.88 52.84 -51.99
N MET A 9 100.05 52.92 -52.63
CA MET A 9 100.41 53.23 -54.06
C MET A 9 101.33 52.09 -54.59
N ASP A 10 102.51 52.16 -55.24
CA ASP A 10 103.48 53.17 -55.74
C ASP A 10 104.22 52.55 -56.97
N THR A 11 104.26 53.13 -58.17
CA THR A 11 105.11 54.21 -58.76
C THR A 11 106.54 53.82 -59.26
N PHE A 12 106.73 53.99 -60.58
CA PHE A 12 108.01 54.13 -61.34
C PHE A 12 109.00 52.94 -61.39
N PRO A 13 110.00 52.94 -62.33
CA PRO A 13 110.25 53.88 -63.43
C PRO A 13 110.23 53.26 -64.85
N THR A 14 109.76 54.03 -65.84
CA THR A 14 109.97 53.75 -67.27
C THR A 14 111.22 54.50 -67.74
N THR A 15 112.28 53.78 -68.14
CA THR A 15 113.59 54.44 -68.41
C THR A 15 114.48 53.73 -69.42
N PHE A 16 115.01 54.53 -70.36
CA PHE A 16 116.16 54.29 -71.25
C PHE A 16 115.99 53.31 -72.47
N PRO A 17 116.71 53.55 -73.61
CA PRO A 17 116.03 53.67 -74.90
C PRO A 17 116.60 52.81 -76.08
N PRO A 18 117.35 53.29 -77.11
CA PRO A 18 116.97 52.94 -78.48
C PRO A 18 118.07 52.26 -79.33
N GLY A 19 117.63 51.47 -80.32
CA GLY A 19 118.47 50.96 -81.39
C GLY A 19 119.24 49.68 -81.03
N GLY A 20 119.30 48.76 -81.99
CA GLY A 20 119.89 47.43 -81.81
C GLY A 20 119.29 46.48 -82.84
N ASP A 21 119.99 46.33 -83.96
CA ASP A 21 119.59 45.40 -85.03
C ASP A 21 120.04 43.96 -84.70
N SER A 22 119.51 42.98 -85.43
CA SER A 22 119.74 41.52 -85.32
C SER A 22 119.20 40.81 -84.06
N GLY A 23 118.74 39.55 -84.23
CA GLY A 23 118.35 38.66 -83.11
C GLY A 23 116.91 38.09 -83.13
N MET A 24 116.10 38.38 -84.15
CA MET A 24 114.68 37.92 -84.21
C MET A 24 114.54 36.43 -84.62
N THR A 25 114.64 35.52 -83.66
CA THR A 25 114.10 34.15 -83.78
C THR A 25 113.69 33.53 -82.44
N ASP A 26 114.58 33.48 -81.45
CA ASP A 26 114.35 32.66 -80.24
C ASP A 26 113.35 33.27 -79.25
N SER A 27 113.42 34.58 -79.00
CA SER A 27 112.52 35.27 -78.06
C SER A 27 111.06 35.30 -78.53
N GLN A 28 110.81 35.21 -79.83
CA GLN A 28 109.46 35.05 -80.38
C GLN A 28 108.91 33.64 -80.12
N SER A 29 109.78 32.61 -80.15
CA SER A 29 109.43 31.21 -79.85
C SER A 29 109.03 31.04 -78.38
N GLU A 30 109.80 31.63 -77.44
CA GLU A 30 109.47 31.56 -76.02
C GLU A 30 108.15 32.27 -75.67
N PHE A 31 107.91 33.46 -76.22
CA PHE A 31 106.64 34.19 -76.00
C PHE A 31 105.43 33.42 -76.57
N GLN A 32 105.59 32.80 -77.74
CA GLN A 32 104.56 31.95 -78.34
C GLN A 32 104.30 30.68 -77.51
N LYS A 33 105.33 30.10 -76.89
CA LYS A 33 105.21 28.95 -75.98
C LYS A 33 104.46 29.30 -74.70
N VAL A 34 104.78 30.43 -74.06
CA VAL A 34 104.05 30.93 -72.86
C VAL A 34 102.57 31.18 -73.18
N LEU A 35 102.25 31.71 -74.36
CA LEU A 35 100.85 31.88 -74.81
C LEU A 35 100.12 30.55 -75.07
N ILE A 36 100.82 29.47 -75.42
CA ILE A 36 100.23 28.13 -75.55
C ILE A 36 99.99 27.54 -74.17
N ASP A 37 100.97 27.61 -73.26
CA ASP A 37 100.85 27.09 -71.90
C ASP A 37 99.74 27.82 -71.11
N GLU A 38 99.57 29.13 -71.27
CA GLU A 38 98.49 29.88 -70.62
C GLU A 38 97.11 29.61 -71.24
N ARG A 39 97.04 29.29 -72.54
CA ARG A 39 95.79 28.78 -73.16
C ARG A 39 95.43 27.39 -72.64
N LEU A 40 96.40 26.49 -72.51
CA LEU A 40 96.21 25.17 -71.92
C LEU A 40 95.77 25.28 -70.45
N ARG A 41 96.36 26.21 -69.70
CA ARG A 41 95.97 26.52 -68.31
C ARG A 41 94.54 27.07 -68.23
N CYS A 42 94.17 28.02 -69.10
CA CYS A 42 92.80 28.53 -69.21
C CYS A 42 91.78 27.42 -69.53
N GLU A 43 92.04 26.58 -70.54
CA GLU A 43 91.15 25.45 -70.88
C GLU A 43 91.09 24.39 -69.77
N HIS A 44 92.19 24.15 -69.04
CA HIS A 44 92.20 23.26 -67.88
C HIS A 44 91.37 23.83 -66.72
N HIS A 45 91.47 25.13 -66.40
CA HIS A 45 90.61 25.78 -65.40
C HIS A 45 89.13 25.76 -65.82
N LYS A 46 88.84 25.96 -67.11
CA LYS A 46 87.50 25.87 -67.69
C LYS A 46 86.93 24.45 -67.62
N ALA A 47 87.73 23.42 -67.89
CA ALA A 47 87.35 22.02 -67.70
C ALA A 47 87.08 21.70 -66.22
N ASN A 48 87.97 22.10 -65.32
CA ASN A 48 87.81 21.91 -63.88
C ASN A 48 86.57 22.64 -63.33
N TYR A 49 86.26 23.84 -63.85
CA TYR A 49 85.02 24.55 -63.51
C TYR A 49 83.76 23.80 -63.98
N GLN A 50 83.77 23.22 -65.19
CA GLN A 50 82.63 22.41 -65.66
C GLN A 50 82.46 21.13 -64.83
N VAL A 51 83.56 20.44 -64.49
CA VAL A 51 83.53 19.27 -63.60
C VAL A 51 82.96 19.65 -62.23
N LEU A 52 83.48 20.73 -61.62
CA LEU A 52 83.00 21.23 -60.33
C LEU A 52 81.52 21.65 -60.38
N LYS A 53 81.07 22.24 -61.50
CA LYS A 53 79.66 22.57 -61.74
C LYS A 53 78.80 21.31 -61.84
N THR A 54 79.24 20.27 -62.54
CA THR A 54 78.51 18.99 -62.60
C THR A 54 78.45 18.28 -61.25
N GLU A 55 79.54 18.26 -60.48
CA GLU A 55 79.57 17.72 -59.12
C GLU A 55 78.64 18.51 -58.18
N HIS A 56 78.69 19.84 -58.21
CA HIS A 56 77.77 20.69 -57.45
C HIS A 56 76.30 20.42 -57.82
N THR A 57 76.00 20.27 -59.11
CA THR A 57 74.64 19.94 -59.59
C THR A 57 74.19 18.56 -59.08
N ARG A 58 75.08 17.55 -59.09
CA ARG A 58 74.77 16.21 -58.55
C ARG A 58 74.52 16.26 -57.03
N LEU A 59 75.41 16.90 -56.27
CA LEU A 59 75.28 17.06 -54.82
C LEU A 59 74.02 17.85 -54.44
N GLN A 60 73.64 18.86 -55.22
CA GLN A 60 72.39 19.60 -55.01
C GLN A 60 71.16 18.69 -55.23
N ALA A 61 71.17 17.85 -56.27
CA ALA A 61 70.11 16.87 -56.52
C ALA A 61 70.04 15.78 -55.43
N GLU A 62 71.19 15.26 -54.98
CA GLU A 62 71.29 14.29 -53.88
C GLU A 62 70.80 14.88 -52.55
N TYR A 63 71.13 16.14 -52.25
CA TYR A 63 70.62 16.87 -51.09
C TYR A 63 69.10 17.06 -51.17
N THR A 64 68.58 17.51 -52.32
CA THR A 64 67.13 17.67 -52.53
C THR A 64 66.38 16.33 -52.41
N LYS A 65 66.93 15.24 -52.95
CA LYS A 65 66.39 13.89 -52.79
C LYS A 65 66.34 13.49 -51.31
N SER A 66 67.44 13.65 -50.60
CA SER A 66 67.56 13.33 -49.16
C SER A 66 66.61 14.17 -48.29
N GLN A 67 66.43 15.46 -48.62
CA GLN A 67 65.48 16.33 -47.91
C GLN A 67 64.02 15.90 -48.15
N ASN A 68 63.68 15.40 -49.34
CA ASN A 68 62.35 14.90 -49.66
C ASN A 68 62.09 13.51 -49.05
N GLU A 69 63.10 12.64 -48.99
CA GLU A 69 63.07 11.36 -48.26
C GLU A 69 62.82 11.60 -46.76
N LEU A 70 63.51 12.57 -46.14
CA LEU A 70 63.30 12.96 -44.75
C LEU A 70 61.87 13.49 -44.51
N LYS A 71 61.32 14.32 -45.39
CA LYS A 71 59.91 14.77 -45.31
C LYS A 71 58.94 13.59 -45.40
N ARG A 72 59.20 12.63 -46.30
CA ARG A 72 58.37 11.41 -46.44
C ARG A 72 58.37 10.59 -45.15
N LEU A 73 59.56 10.33 -44.59
CA LEU A 73 59.73 9.60 -43.32
C LEU A 73 59.07 10.31 -42.12
N ILE A 74 59.06 11.65 -42.09
CA ILE A 74 58.35 12.43 -41.05
C ILE A 74 56.83 12.24 -41.17
N ASN A 75 56.27 12.33 -42.39
CA ASN A 75 54.83 12.11 -42.62
C ASN A 75 54.43 10.64 -42.36
N GLU A 76 55.27 9.67 -42.75
CA GLU A 76 55.09 8.25 -42.44
C GLU A 76 55.06 8.04 -40.92
N LYS A 77 56.03 8.58 -40.18
CA LYS A 77 56.05 8.52 -38.70
C LYS A 77 54.78 9.13 -38.09
N GLN A 78 54.37 10.31 -38.56
CA GLN A 78 53.22 11.01 -37.99
C GLN A 78 51.90 10.25 -38.26
N THR A 79 51.68 9.77 -39.48
CA THR A 79 50.48 8.96 -39.81
C THR A 79 50.44 7.62 -39.07
N HIS A 80 51.60 7.02 -38.72
CA HIS A 80 51.63 5.86 -37.82
C HIS A 80 51.30 6.25 -36.37
N GLN A 81 51.80 7.39 -35.88
CA GLN A 81 51.46 7.90 -34.55
C GLN A 81 49.95 8.19 -34.40
N GLU A 82 49.33 8.78 -35.43
CA GLU A 82 47.88 9.03 -35.49
C GLU A 82 47.08 7.72 -35.47
N LYS A 83 47.48 6.70 -36.25
CA LYS A 83 46.88 5.35 -36.20
C LYS A 83 46.99 4.69 -34.83
N PHE A 84 48.14 4.80 -34.17
CA PHE A 84 48.30 4.26 -32.80
C PHE A 84 47.45 5.02 -31.77
N GLN A 85 47.26 6.33 -31.92
CA GLN A 85 46.35 7.11 -31.06
C GLN A 85 44.89 6.70 -31.24
N LEU A 86 44.47 6.46 -32.49
CA LEU A 86 43.10 6.02 -32.81
C LEU A 86 42.81 4.62 -32.26
N LEU A 87 43.72 3.66 -32.46
CA LEU A 87 43.61 2.31 -31.88
C LEU A 87 43.60 2.33 -30.34
N LEU A 88 44.39 3.22 -29.71
CA LEU A 88 44.35 3.43 -28.25
C LEU A 88 43.03 4.06 -27.77
N GLN A 89 42.31 4.80 -28.62
CA GLN A 89 40.99 5.34 -28.31
C GLN A 89 39.90 4.27 -28.47
N GLU A 90 39.97 3.44 -29.52
CA GLU A 90 39.06 2.30 -29.74
C GLU A 90 39.14 1.30 -28.56
N LEU A 91 40.34 0.85 -28.19
CA LEU A 91 40.55 -0.08 -27.07
C LEU A 91 40.11 0.50 -25.71
N ARG A 92 40.14 1.83 -25.54
CA ARG A 92 39.57 2.50 -24.35
C ARG A 92 38.05 2.52 -24.39
N GLY A 93 37.44 2.69 -25.57
CA GLY A 93 35.99 2.58 -25.77
C GLY A 93 35.48 1.18 -25.44
N GLU A 94 36.09 0.15 -26.01
CA GLU A 94 35.77 -1.26 -25.74
C GLU A 94 35.88 -1.60 -24.24
N LEU A 95 36.92 -1.13 -23.57
CA LEU A 95 37.11 -1.34 -22.13
C LEU A 95 36.00 -0.67 -21.29
N ILE A 96 35.55 0.53 -21.68
CA ILE A 96 34.44 1.22 -21.01
C ILE A 96 33.11 0.49 -21.23
N GLU A 97 32.83 0.02 -22.45
CA GLU A 97 31.64 -0.80 -22.71
C GLU A 97 31.68 -2.12 -21.92
N LYS A 98 32.80 -2.85 -21.95
CA LYS A 98 32.94 -4.11 -21.20
C LYS A 98 32.88 -3.93 -19.67
N THR A 99 33.21 -2.74 -19.18
CA THR A 99 33.01 -2.39 -17.76
C THR A 99 31.52 -2.20 -17.45
N LYS A 100 30.79 -1.46 -18.31
CA LYS A 100 29.32 -1.28 -18.19
C LYS A 100 28.56 -2.59 -18.30
N ASP A 101 28.89 -3.45 -19.27
CA ASP A 101 28.30 -4.79 -19.43
C ASP A 101 28.42 -5.59 -18.11
N LEU A 102 29.58 -5.51 -17.46
CA LEU A 102 29.90 -6.25 -16.24
C LEU A 102 29.19 -5.65 -15.01
N GLU A 103 28.99 -4.34 -14.97
CA GLU A 103 28.17 -3.64 -13.97
C GLU A 103 26.68 -3.96 -14.11
N GLU A 104 26.14 -3.98 -15.33
CA GLU A 104 24.76 -4.38 -15.58
C GLU A 104 24.52 -5.84 -15.17
N MET A 105 25.44 -6.74 -15.52
CA MET A 105 25.37 -8.15 -15.10
C MET A 105 25.45 -8.30 -13.57
N LYS A 106 26.25 -7.49 -12.86
CA LYS A 106 26.26 -7.46 -11.38
C LYS A 106 24.91 -7.02 -10.79
N LEU A 107 24.19 -6.11 -11.44
CA LEU A 107 22.86 -5.65 -10.98
C LEU A 107 21.76 -6.71 -11.21
N GLN A 108 21.86 -7.45 -12.33
CA GLN A 108 20.95 -8.54 -12.68
C GLN A 108 21.17 -9.81 -11.84
N VAL A 109 22.41 -10.10 -11.42
CA VAL A 109 22.72 -11.24 -10.52
C VAL A 109 22.04 -11.05 -9.16
N LEU A 110 21.41 -12.12 -8.67
CA LEU A 110 20.73 -12.14 -7.38
C LEU A 110 21.76 -12.07 -6.25
N THR A 111 21.91 -10.89 -5.63
CA THR A 111 22.89 -10.69 -4.56
C THR A 111 22.51 -11.47 -3.28
N PRO A 112 23.49 -11.81 -2.41
CA PRO A 112 23.20 -12.51 -1.16
C PRO A 112 22.16 -11.79 -0.29
N GLN A 113 22.19 -10.45 -0.22
CA GLN A 113 21.21 -9.68 0.56
C GLN A 113 19.81 -9.74 -0.06
N LYS A 114 19.69 -9.72 -1.40
CA LYS A 114 18.40 -9.94 -2.09
C LYS A 114 17.87 -11.35 -1.81
N LEU A 115 18.74 -12.37 -1.77
CA LEU A 115 18.38 -13.75 -1.44
C LEU A 115 17.96 -13.92 0.02
N GLU A 116 18.63 -13.26 0.97
CA GLU A 116 18.23 -13.25 2.39
C GLU A 116 16.90 -12.52 2.60
N LEU A 117 16.68 -11.38 1.94
CA LEU A 117 15.39 -10.68 1.95
C LEU A 117 14.27 -11.57 1.40
N LEU A 118 14.52 -12.27 0.28
CA LEU A 118 13.54 -13.20 -0.31
C LEU A 118 13.23 -14.38 0.62
N ARG A 119 14.25 -14.92 1.31
CA ARG A 119 14.08 -15.97 2.33
C ARG A 119 13.27 -15.46 3.53
N ALA A 120 13.54 -14.24 4.00
CA ALA A 120 12.81 -13.62 5.09
C ALA A 120 11.33 -13.34 4.70
N GLN A 121 11.07 -12.88 3.48
CA GLN A 121 9.70 -12.72 2.96
C GLN A 121 8.98 -14.07 2.86
N ILE A 122 9.57 -15.09 2.24
CA ILE A 122 8.96 -16.43 2.13
C ILE A 122 8.70 -17.02 3.53
N GLN A 123 9.63 -16.85 4.48
CA GLN A 123 9.44 -17.30 5.85
C GLN A 123 8.34 -16.51 6.58
N GLN A 124 8.24 -15.20 6.36
CA GLN A 124 7.16 -14.37 6.92
C GLN A 124 5.79 -14.74 6.32
N GLU A 125 5.70 -14.94 5.00
CA GLU A 125 4.50 -15.34 4.26
C GLU A 125 3.99 -16.72 4.66
N LEU A 126 4.88 -17.63 5.06
CA LEU A 126 4.51 -18.96 5.56
C LEU A 126 4.21 -18.98 7.07
N GLU A 127 5.03 -18.33 7.91
CA GLU A 127 4.86 -18.35 9.37
C GLU A 127 3.68 -17.49 9.84
N THR A 128 3.39 -16.36 9.18
CA THR A 128 2.32 -15.44 9.62
C THR A 128 0.93 -16.10 9.59
N PRO A 129 0.44 -16.69 8.47
CA PRO A 129 -0.84 -17.37 8.46
C PRO A 129 -0.88 -18.61 9.38
N MET A 130 0.27 -19.27 9.64
CA MET A 130 0.31 -20.31 10.67
C MET A 130 0.14 -19.73 12.08
N ARG A 131 0.85 -18.65 12.43
CA ARG A 131 0.68 -17.95 13.73
C ARG A 131 -0.75 -17.45 13.93
N GLU A 132 -1.37 -16.89 12.90
CA GLU A 132 -2.77 -16.45 12.98
C GLU A 132 -3.73 -17.64 13.11
N ARG A 133 -3.50 -18.75 12.40
CA ARG A 133 -4.30 -19.97 12.56
C ARG A 133 -4.19 -20.55 13.98
N PHE A 134 -3.00 -20.54 14.59
CA PHE A 134 -2.84 -20.96 15.98
C PHE A 134 -3.55 -20.01 16.95
N ARG A 135 -3.37 -18.68 16.81
CA ARG A 135 -4.09 -17.67 17.62
C ARG A 135 -5.61 -17.86 17.55
N ASN A 136 -6.15 -18.04 16.35
CA ASN A 136 -7.59 -18.23 16.16
C ASN A 136 -8.10 -19.55 16.81
N LEU A 137 -7.31 -20.63 16.76
CA LEU A 137 -7.62 -21.89 17.46
C LEU A 137 -7.54 -21.75 18.99
N ASP A 138 -6.56 -21.02 19.52
CA ASP A 138 -6.47 -20.73 20.96
C ASP A 138 -7.67 -19.87 21.43
N GLU A 139 -8.08 -18.88 20.63
CA GLU A 139 -9.30 -18.12 20.89
C GLU A 139 -10.58 -18.98 20.84
N GLU A 140 -10.69 -19.92 19.91
CA GLU A 140 -11.81 -20.89 19.87
C GLU A 140 -11.81 -21.78 21.11
N VAL A 141 -10.65 -22.29 21.53
CA VAL A 141 -10.50 -23.08 22.76
C VAL A 141 -10.92 -22.29 24.00
N GLU A 142 -10.55 -21.01 24.12
CA GLU A 142 -11.00 -20.17 25.23
C GLU A 142 -12.48 -19.79 25.16
N LYS A 143 -13.05 -19.58 23.97
CA LYS A 143 -14.52 -19.42 23.78
C LYS A 143 -15.26 -20.65 24.30
N TYR A 144 -14.88 -21.86 23.86
CA TYR A 144 -15.49 -23.10 24.33
C TYR A 144 -15.24 -23.38 25.83
N ARG A 145 -14.09 -22.98 26.40
CA ARG A 145 -13.84 -23.03 27.85
C ARG A 145 -14.77 -22.10 28.62
N ALA A 146 -15.01 -20.88 28.12
CA ALA A 146 -15.92 -19.92 28.74
C ALA A 146 -17.38 -20.41 28.68
N GLU A 147 -17.82 -20.92 27.52
CA GLU A 147 -19.15 -21.50 27.33
C GLU A 147 -19.37 -22.74 28.20
N TYR A 148 -18.42 -23.68 28.25
CA TYR A 148 -18.48 -24.85 29.12
C TYR A 148 -18.57 -24.45 30.60
N ASN A 149 -17.76 -23.49 31.05
CA ASN A 149 -17.81 -23.00 32.42
C ASN A 149 -19.17 -22.34 32.75
N LYS A 150 -19.70 -21.50 31.85
CA LYS A 150 -21.03 -20.90 31.96
C LYS A 150 -22.12 -21.98 32.09
N LEU A 151 -22.16 -22.93 31.15
CA LEU A 151 -23.14 -24.02 31.13
C LEU A 151 -23.03 -24.91 32.38
N ARG A 152 -21.82 -25.13 32.91
CA ARG A 152 -21.59 -25.85 34.17
C ARG A 152 -22.17 -25.10 35.37
N TYR A 153 -22.04 -23.77 35.43
CA TYR A 153 -22.68 -22.95 36.47
C TYR A 153 -24.20 -22.95 36.33
N GLU A 154 -24.73 -22.77 35.13
CA GLU A 154 -26.18 -22.82 34.85
C GLU A 154 -26.79 -24.18 35.22
N HIS A 155 -26.17 -25.28 34.82
CA HIS A 155 -26.58 -26.64 35.23
C HIS A 155 -26.55 -26.82 36.76
N THR A 156 -25.53 -26.30 37.44
CA THR A 156 -25.42 -26.39 38.91
C THR A 156 -26.53 -25.59 39.59
N PHE A 157 -26.83 -24.39 39.09
CA PHE A 157 -27.90 -23.52 39.58
C PHE A 157 -29.29 -24.15 39.36
N LEU A 158 -29.59 -24.61 38.13
CA LEU A 158 -30.85 -25.29 37.82
C LEU A 158 -31.04 -26.56 38.67
N LYS A 159 -29.95 -27.31 38.92
CA LYS A 159 -30.01 -28.47 39.82
C LYS A 159 -30.37 -28.07 41.24
N SER A 160 -29.76 -27.03 41.80
CA SER A 160 -30.10 -26.55 43.15
C SER A 160 -31.53 -26.00 43.26
N GLU A 161 -32.03 -25.30 42.24
CA GLU A 161 -33.44 -24.87 42.17
C GLU A 161 -34.39 -26.07 42.11
N PHE A 162 -34.10 -27.06 41.27
CA PHE A 162 -34.90 -28.28 41.17
C PHE A 162 -34.94 -29.07 42.50
N GLU A 163 -33.79 -29.22 43.16
CA GLU A 163 -33.70 -29.87 44.47
C GLU A 163 -34.46 -29.08 45.55
N HIS A 164 -34.37 -27.74 45.54
CA HIS A 164 -35.13 -26.88 46.45
C HIS A 164 -36.65 -26.95 46.23
N GLN A 165 -37.13 -26.87 44.99
CA GLN A 165 -38.57 -26.99 44.70
C GLN A 165 -39.08 -28.39 45.06
N LYS A 166 -38.33 -29.45 44.76
CA LYS A 166 -38.68 -30.83 45.15
C LYS A 166 -38.82 -30.97 46.67
N GLU A 167 -37.89 -30.40 47.44
CA GLU A 167 -37.98 -30.43 48.89
C GLU A 167 -39.16 -29.60 49.42
N LYS A 168 -39.42 -28.43 48.82
CA LYS A 168 -40.58 -27.59 49.15
C LYS A 168 -41.91 -28.32 48.92
N PHE A 169 -42.07 -29.03 47.79
CA PHE A 169 -43.25 -29.86 47.54
C PHE A 169 -43.38 -31.00 48.56
N ALA A 170 -42.28 -31.65 48.95
CA ALA A 170 -42.30 -32.70 49.98
C ALA A 170 -42.74 -32.17 51.34
N ARG A 171 -42.31 -30.96 51.74
CA ARG A 171 -42.76 -30.30 52.98
C ARG A 171 -44.26 -29.99 52.94
N VAL A 172 -44.77 -29.42 51.85
CA VAL A 172 -46.20 -29.09 51.70
C VAL A 172 -47.07 -30.35 51.77
N LEU A 173 -46.67 -31.45 51.11
CA LEU A 173 -47.38 -32.73 51.17
C LEU A 173 -47.45 -33.31 52.59
N GLU A 174 -46.36 -33.21 53.37
CA GLU A 174 -46.35 -33.68 54.76
C GLU A 174 -47.18 -32.76 55.68
N GLU A 175 -47.16 -31.44 55.47
CA GLU A 175 -48.03 -30.51 56.17
C GLU A 175 -49.53 -30.77 55.90
N GLU A 176 -49.92 -31.00 54.64
CA GLU A 176 -51.30 -31.36 54.28
C GLU A 176 -51.71 -32.70 54.89
N LYS A 177 -50.85 -33.70 54.82
CA LYS A 177 -51.04 -35.01 55.46
C LYS A 177 -51.28 -34.89 56.97
N ILE A 178 -50.50 -34.07 57.68
CA ILE A 178 -50.69 -33.79 59.11
C ILE A 178 -52.03 -33.08 59.37
N LYS A 179 -52.39 -32.08 58.55
CA LYS A 179 -53.69 -31.38 58.66
C LYS A 179 -54.86 -32.36 58.50
N TYR A 180 -54.87 -33.20 57.46
CA TYR A 180 -55.92 -34.20 57.25
C TYR A 180 -55.98 -35.25 58.37
N GLN A 181 -54.84 -35.72 58.89
CA GLN A 181 -54.82 -36.62 60.05
C GLN A 181 -55.44 -35.98 61.30
N SER A 182 -55.18 -34.69 61.56
CA SER A 182 -55.78 -33.98 62.68
C SER A 182 -57.29 -33.72 62.51
N GLU A 183 -57.75 -33.51 61.27
CA GLU A 183 -59.17 -33.33 60.95
C GLU A 183 -59.96 -34.63 61.16
N VAL A 184 -59.43 -35.76 60.68
CA VAL A 184 -60.04 -37.09 60.88
C VAL A 184 -60.16 -37.41 62.37
N ALA A 185 -59.08 -37.24 63.14
CA ALA A 185 -59.10 -37.50 64.58
C ALA A 185 -60.09 -36.61 65.37
N ARG A 186 -60.37 -35.38 64.89
CA ARG A 186 -61.43 -34.55 65.47
C ARG A 186 -62.81 -35.09 65.11
N LEU A 187 -63.06 -35.41 63.84
CA LEU A 187 -64.35 -35.90 63.35
C LEU A 187 -64.74 -37.26 63.96
N GLU A 188 -63.76 -38.13 64.24
CA GLU A 188 -63.98 -39.39 64.97
C GLU A 188 -64.49 -39.13 66.40
N LYS A 189 -63.87 -38.19 67.11
CA LYS A 189 -64.28 -37.77 68.46
C LYS A 189 -65.64 -37.04 68.46
N ASP A 190 -65.89 -36.15 67.50
CA ASP A 190 -67.16 -35.45 67.34
C ASP A 190 -68.33 -36.47 67.13
N ASN A 191 -68.05 -37.58 66.44
CA ASN A 191 -69.01 -38.67 66.21
C ASN A 191 -69.29 -39.50 67.47
N GLU A 192 -68.27 -39.82 68.29
CA GLU A 192 -68.49 -40.43 69.62
C GLU A 192 -69.34 -39.52 70.53
N GLU A 193 -69.08 -38.21 70.56
CA GLU A 193 -69.84 -37.27 71.38
C GLU A 193 -71.31 -37.16 70.94
N LEU A 194 -71.59 -37.23 69.64
CA LEU A 194 -72.96 -37.27 69.11
C LEU A 194 -73.66 -38.61 69.40
N HIS A 195 -72.96 -39.74 69.33
CA HIS A 195 -73.50 -41.05 69.66
C HIS A 195 -73.96 -41.12 71.13
N ASN A 196 -73.16 -40.57 72.05
CA ASN A 196 -73.50 -40.48 73.46
C ASN A 196 -74.72 -39.57 73.73
N GLN A 197 -74.84 -38.45 73.01
CA GLN A 197 -75.98 -37.53 73.16
C GLN A 197 -77.32 -38.11 72.69
N LEU A 198 -77.30 -39.06 71.76
CA LEU A 198 -78.52 -39.71 71.24
C LEU A 198 -79.19 -40.63 72.28
N PHE A 199 -78.46 -41.07 73.32
CA PHE A 199 -78.90 -42.09 74.26
C PHE A 199 -79.70 -41.57 75.48
N SER A 200 -79.83 -40.25 75.67
CA SER A 200 -80.37 -39.66 76.90
C SER A 200 -81.42 -38.57 76.68
N ALA A 201 -82.71 -38.93 76.71
CA ALA A 201 -83.83 -37.97 76.74
C ALA A 201 -85.05 -38.53 77.50
N ASP A 202 -85.55 -37.78 78.48
CA ASP A 202 -86.75 -38.08 79.29
C ASP A 202 -87.63 -36.80 79.44
N PRO A 203 -88.98 -36.86 79.44
CA PRO A 203 -89.81 -35.72 79.04
C PRO A 203 -90.40 -34.87 80.20
N THR A 204 -89.72 -34.71 81.32
CA THR A 204 -90.18 -33.85 82.45
C THR A 204 -89.83 -32.35 82.29
N ARG A 205 -89.52 -31.89 81.07
CA ARG A 205 -88.81 -30.62 80.82
C ARG A 205 -89.61 -29.32 80.98
N ASP A 206 -90.91 -29.31 80.69
CA ASP A 206 -91.54 -28.07 80.17
C ASP A 206 -91.74 -26.91 81.16
N SER A 207 -91.70 -27.13 82.47
CA SER A 207 -91.65 -26.02 83.44
C SER A 207 -90.26 -25.37 83.52
N LYS A 208 -89.19 -26.19 83.67
CA LYS A 208 -87.80 -25.72 83.62
C LYS A 208 -87.47 -25.08 82.27
N ARG A 209 -88.10 -25.56 81.20
CA ARG A 209 -88.00 -25.03 79.83
C ARG A 209 -88.38 -23.56 79.71
N VAL A 210 -89.30 -23.02 80.53
CA VAL A 210 -89.66 -21.60 80.43
C VAL A 210 -88.56 -20.70 80.99
N GLU A 211 -88.01 -21.00 82.17
CA GLU A 211 -86.81 -20.28 82.67
C GLU A 211 -85.60 -20.47 81.76
N GLN A 212 -85.41 -21.70 81.27
CA GLN A 212 -84.33 -22.03 80.36
C GLN A 212 -84.47 -21.28 79.03
N LEU A 213 -85.67 -21.16 78.44
CA LEU A 213 -85.92 -20.34 77.25
C LEU A 213 -85.62 -18.85 77.47
N ILE A 214 -85.77 -18.32 78.70
CA ILE A 214 -85.39 -16.94 79.01
C ILE A 214 -83.86 -16.79 79.10
N ARG A 215 -83.15 -17.75 79.71
CA ARG A 215 -81.67 -17.78 79.74
C ARG A 215 -81.11 -18.01 78.32
N GLU A 216 -81.74 -18.88 77.54
CA GLU A 216 -81.46 -19.13 76.13
C GLU A 216 -81.75 -17.89 75.29
N LYS A 217 -82.80 -17.10 75.53
CA LYS A 217 -83.03 -15.82 74.83
C LYS A 217 -81.84 -14.87 75.01
N VAL A 218 -81.31 -14.74 76.23
CA VAL A 218 -80.15 -13.87 76.52
C VAL A 218 -78.88 -14.44 75.87
N HIS A 219 -78.64 -15.74 76.00
CA HIS A 219 -77.52 -16.42 75.35
C HIS A 219 -77.58 -16.32 73.83
N LEU A 220 -78.77 -16.47 73.23
CA LEU A 220 -79.02 -16.30 71.79
C LEU A 220 -78.84 -14.86 71.35
N HIS A 221 -79.24 -13.85 72.14
CA HIS A 221 -78.92 -12.45 71.83
C HIS A 221 -77.40 -12.20 71.82
N GLN A 222 -76.67 -12.77 72.78
CA GLN A 222 -75.22 -12.61 72.85
C GLN A 222 -74.50 -13.40 71.75
N LYS A 223 -75.01 -14.58 71.38
CA LYS A 223 -74.57 -15.36 70.21
C LYS A 223 -74.88 -14.67 68.89
N LEU A 224 -76.06 -14.05 68.75
CA LEU A 224 -76.45 -13.29 67.56
C LEU A 224 -75.54 -12.06 67.40
N LYS A 225 -75.21 -11.36 68.48
CA LYS A 225 -74.21 -10.28 68.45
C LYS A 225 -72.79 -10.76 68.11
N GLY A 226 -72.43 -11.98 68.52
CA GLY A 226 -71.19 -12.64 68.10
C GLY A 226 -71.18 -12.97 66.59
N LEU A 227 -72.30 -13.48 66.08
CA LEU A 227 -72.51 -13.72 64.65
C LEU A 227 -72.55 -12.41 63.83
N GLU A 228 -73.02 -11.30 64.40
CA GLU A 228 -72.94 -9.96 63.78
C GLU A 228 -71.49 -9.48 63.64
N THR A 229 -70.63 -9.72 64.65
CA THR A 229 -69.19 -9.44 64.54
C THR A 229 -68.49 -10.39 63.56
N GLU A 230 -68.79 -11.68 63.58
CA GLU A 230 -68.26 -12.68 62.64
C GLU A 230 -68.66 -12.33 61.19
N VAL A 231 -69.91 -11.92 60.95
CA VAL A 231 -70.38 -11.44 59.64
C VAL A 231 -69.72 -10.12 59.23
N ALA A 232 -69.33 -9.25 60.16
CA ALA A 232 -68.57 -8.05 59.86
C ALA A 232 -67.10 -8.37 59.49
N GLU A 233 -66.48 -9.30 60.20
CA GLU A 233 -65.11 -9.79 59.97
C GLU A 233 -65.02 -10.54 58.64
N LEU A 234 -65.93 -11.49 58.36
CA LEU A 234 -66.03 -12.18 57.07
C LEU A 234 -66.31 -11.24 55.89
N ARG A 235 -67.01 -10.12 56.12
CA ARG A 235 -67.18 -9.07 55.09
C ARG A 235 -65.89 -8.31 54.84
N ALA A 236 -65.15 -7.94 55.89
CA ALA A 236 -63.86 -7.28 55.76
C ALA A 236 -62.81 -8.19 55.10
N GLU A 237 -62.79 -9.48 55.45
CA GLU A 237 -61.91 -10.47 54.82
C GLU A 237 -62.27 -10.73 53.35
N LYS A 238 -63.57 -10.77 53.01
CA LYS A 238 -64.04 -10.82 51.62
C LYS A 238 -63.65 -9.56 50.83
N GLU A 239 -63.75 -8.37 51.42
CA GLU A 239 -63.38 -7.11 50.77
C GLU A 239 -61.85 -7.02 50.58
N ASN A 240 -61.06 -7.46 51.57
CA ASN A 240 -59.60 -7.53 51.50
C ASN A 240 -59.11 -8.56 50.46
N SER A 241 -59.67 -9.78 50.46
CA SER A 241 -59.34 -10.81 49.47
C SER A 241 -59.77 -10.40 48.04
N GLY A 242 -60.91 -9.71 47.90
CA GLY A 242 -61.30 -9.08 46.64
C GLY A 242 -60.27 -8.05 46.15
N ALA A 243 -59.85 -7.13 47.02
CA ALA A 243 -58.80 -6.14 46.70
C ALA A 243 -57.45 -6.80 46.36
N GLN A 244 -57.11 -7.93 47.00
CA GLN A 244 -55.90 -8.70 46.72
C GLN A 244 -55.98 -9.40 45.35
N VAL A 245 -57.14 -9.98 44.99
CA VAL A 245 -57.38 -10.55 43.65
C VAL A 245 -57.27 -9.47 42.57
N GLU A 246 -57.91 -8.30 42.75
CA GLU A 246 -57.73 -7.19 41.80
C GLU A 246 -56.27 -6.71 41.70
N SER A 247 -55.52 -6.75 42.81
CA SER A 247 -54.10 -6.37 42.83
C SER A 247 -53.26 -7.35 41.98
N VAL A 248 -53.42 -8.65 42.20
CA VAL A 248 -52.76 -9.70 41.41
C VAL A 248 -53.16 -9.60 39.93
N GLN A 249 -54.46 -9.42 39.63
CA GLN A 249 -54.93 -9.29 38.25
C GLN A 249 -54.37 -8.04 37.56
N ARG A 250 -54.26 -6.90 38.25
CA ARG A 250 -53.58 -5.69 37.73
C ARG A 250 -52.09 -5.91 37.47
N ILE A 251 -51.40 -6.71 38.28
CA ILE A 251 -50.00 -7.09 38.06
C ILE A 251 -49.87 -8.01 36.84
N GLN A 252 -50.71 -9.05 36.73
CA GLN A 252 -50.72 -9.96 35.58
C GLN A 252 -51.01 -9.25 34.26
N VAL A 253 -52.00 -8.35 34.22
CA VAL A 253 -52.31 -7.54 33.03
C VAL A 253 -51.14 -6.64 32.63
N ARG A 254 -50.41 -6.07 33.60
CA ARG A 254 -49.19 -5.31 33.31
C ARG A 254 -48.08 -6.20 32.75
N GLN A 255 -47.81 -7.34 33.38
CA GLN A 255 -46.77 -8.28 32.93
C GLN A 255 -47.06 -8.82 31.52
N LEU A 256 -48.33 -9.08 31.19
CA LEU A 256 -48.74 -9.46 29.83
C LEU A 256 -48.50 -8.33 28.82
N ALA A 257 -48.78 -7.08 29.17
CA ALA A 257 -48.49 -5.93 28.31
C ALA A 257 -46.97 -5.68 28.15
N GLU A 258 -46.18 -5.87 29.20
CA GLU A 258 -44.72 -5.80 29.18
C GLU A 258 -44.12 -6.90 28.28
N MET A 259 -44.57 -8.15 28.43
CA MET A 259 -44.20 -9.26 27.53
C MET A 259 -44.63 -9.01 26.08
N GLN A 260 -45.83 -8.46 25.84
CA GLN A 260 -46.29 -8.16 24.48
C GLN A 260 -45.47 -7.03 23.84
N ALA A 261 -44.94 -6.09 24.63
CA ALA A 261 -44.01 -5.07 24.15
C ALA A 261 -42.62 -5.65 23.82
N THR A 262 -42.07 -6.54 24.66
CA THR A 262 -40.76 -7.16 24.37
C THR A 262 -40.81 -8.08 23.16
N VAL A 263 -41.90 -8.85 22.97
CA VAL A 263 -42.10 -9.66 21.74
C VAL A 263 -42.06 -8.78 20.49
N ARG A 264 -42.79 -7.65 20.46
CA ARG A 264 -42.77 -6.73 19.31
C ARG A 264 -41.38 -6.11 19.06
N SER A 265 -40.60 -5.85 20.11
CA SER A 265 -39.22 -5.38 19.98
C SER A 265 -38.33 -6.44 19.33
N LEU A 266 -38.40 -7.68 19.80
CA LEU A 266 -37.65 -8.82 19.27
C LEU A 266 -38.07 -9.17 17.83
N GLU A 267 -39.34 -8.98 17.47
CA GLU A 267 -39.82 -9.12 16.09
C GLU A 267 -39.23 -8.04 15.18
N ALA A 268 -39.16 -6.78 15.63
CA ALA A 268 -38.53 -5.70 14.88
C ALA A 268 -37.01 -5.90 14.71
N GLU A 269 -36.32 -6.32 15.78
CA GLU A 269 -34.89 -6.68 15.75
C GLU A 269 -34.62 -7.85 14.79
N LYS A 270 -35.47 -8.90 14.82
CA LYS A 270 -35.40 -10.03 13.90
C LYS A 270 -35.54 -9.61 12.44
N GLN A 271 -36.47 -8.72 12.11
CA GLN A 271 -36.62 -8.22 10.74
C GLN A 271 -35.44 -7.33 10.32
N SER A 272 -34.92 -6.50 11.23
CA SER A 272 -33.72 -5.69 11.00
C SER A 272 -32.49 -6.58 10.71
N ALA A 273 -32.26 -7.61 11.52
CA ALA A 273 -31.18 -8.58 11.32
C ALA A 273 -31.33 -9.37 10.00
N LYS A 274 -32.56 -9.76 9.63
CA LYS A 274 -32.86 -10.40 8.34
C LYS A 274 -32.49 -9.49 7.16
N LEU A 275 -32.87 -8.21 7.21
CA LEU A 275 -32.53 -7.22 6.18
C LEU A 275 -31.01 -6.91 6.12
N GLN A 276 -30.28 -7.06 7.21
CA GLN A 276 -28.81 -6.96 7.21
C GLN A 276 -28.17 -8.21 6.56
N ALA A 277 -28.64 -9.41 6.91
CA ALA A 277 -28.18 -10.66 6.29
C ALA A 277 -28.40 -10.66 4.76
N GLU A 278 -29.59 -10.27 4.30
CA GLU A 278 -29.92 -10.15 2.86
C GLU A 278 -29.08 -9.10 2.09
N ARG A 279 -28.46 -8.13 2.79
CA ARG A 279 -27.52 -7.18 2.18
C ARG A 279 -26.13 -7.78 2.07
N LEU A 280 -25.63 -8.35 3.16
CA LEU A 280 -24.32 -9.02 3.20
C LEU A 280 -24.24 -10.20 2.21
N GLU A 281 -25.34 -10.95 2.04
CA GLU A 281 -25.44 -12.04 1.06
C GLU A 281 -25.35 -11.52 -0.40
N LYS A 282 -25.96 -10.38 -0.71
CA LYS A 282 -25.85 -9.72 -2.02
C LYS A 282 -24.47 -9.13 -2.27
N GLU A 283 -23.85 -8.53 -1.26
CA GLU A 283 -22.47 -8.03 -1.32
C GLU A 283 -21.47 -9.18 -1.53
N LEU A 284 -21.67 -10.32 -0.86
CA LEU A 284 -20.90 -11.55 -1.07
C LEU A 284 -21.11 -12.13 -2.48
N GLN A 285 -22.35 -12.15 -2.99
CA GLN A 285 -22.62 -12.58 -4.36
C GLN A 285 -21.89 -11.69 -5.38
N ALA A 286 -22.02 -10.36 -5.28
CA ALA A 286 -21.35 -9.42 -6.19
C ALA A 286 -19.81 -9.57 -6.13
N SER A 287 -19.25 -9.79 -4.94
CA SER A 287 -17.82 -10.07 -4.75
C SER A 287 -17.40 -11.37 -5.46
N ASN A 288 -18.19 -12.44 -5.36
CA ASN A 288 -17.93 -13.72 -6.06
C ASN A 288 -18.04 -13.60 -7.59
N GLU A 289 -18.98 -12.82 -8.11
CA GLU A 289 -19.12 -12.52 -9.54
C GLU A 289 -17.93 -11.69 -10.07
N GLN A 290 -17.48 -10.70 -9.30
CA GLN A 290 -16.27 -9.93 -9.58
C GLN A 290 -15.02 -10.81 -9.57
N ASN A 291 -14.87 -11.68 -8.57
CA ASN A 291 -13.74 -12.60 -8.44
C ASN A 291 -13.71 -13.61 -9.62
N THR A 292 -14.86 -14.18 -9.99
CA THR A 292 -15.01 -15.05 -11.17
C THR A 292 -14.61 -14.32 -12.46
N THR A 293 -14.92 -13.04 -12.57
CA THR A 293 -14.52 -12.18 -13.70
C THR A 293 -13.00 -11.92 -13.71
N LEU A 294 -12.37 -11.73 -12.54
CA LEU A 294 -10.92 -11.56 -12.41
C LEU A 294 -10.16 -12.85 -12.73
N ILE A 295 -10.59 -13.99 -12.21
CA ILE A 295 -10.05 -15.32 -12.55
C ILE A 295 -10.17 -15.58 -14.07
N SER A 296 -11.29 -15.20 -14.68
CA SER A 296 -11.50 -15.31 -16.13
C SER A 296 -10.58 -14.40 -16.97
N LYS A 297 -10.11 -13.28 -16.41
CA LYS A 297 -9.09 -12.41 -17.02
C LYS A 297 -7.69 -12.99 -16.82
N LEU A 298 -7.36 -13.46 -15.61
CA LEU A 298 -6.08 -14.12 -15.28
C LEU A 298 -5.82 -15.31 -16.22
N HIS A 299 -6.78 -16.23 -16.36
CA HIS A 299 -6.65 -17.36 -17.27
C HIS A 299 -6.51 -16.93 -18.76
N LYS A 300 -6.87 -15.70 -19.15
CA LYS A 300 -6.61 -15.20 -20.52
C LYS A 300 -5.17 -14.71 -20.64
N THR A 301 -4.72 -13.84 -19.73
CA THR A 301 -3.35 -13.33 -19.74
C THR A 301 -2.31 -14.43 -19.54
N GLU A 302 -2.60 -15.48 -18.77
CA GLU A 302 -1.76 -16.68 -18.68
C GLU A 302 -1.63 -17.43 -20.01
N ARG A 303 -2.71 -17.56 -20.79
CA ARG A 303 -2.66 -18.20 -22.12
C ARG A 303 -1.87 -17.34 -23.11
N GLU A 304 -2.01 -16.02 -23.04
CA GLU A 304 -1.23 -15.06 -23.83
C GLU A 304 0.27 -15.14 -23.48
N VAL A 305 0.63 -15.13 -22.19
CA VAL A 305 2.01 -15.32 -21.71
C VAL A 305 2.59 -16.66 -22.15
N ASN A 306 1.84 -17.76 -22.06
CA ASN A 306 2.29 -19.08 -22.54
C ASN A 306 2.49 -19.11 -24.07
N THR A 307 1.64 -18.42 -24.82
CA THR A 307 1.75 -18.28 -26.29
C THR A 307 2.99 -17.47 -26.66
N LEU A 308 3.20 -16.30 -26.03
CA LEU A 308 4.38 -15.46 -26.24
C LEU A 308 5.67 -16.17 -25.82
N THR A 309 5.67 -16.88 -24.69
CA THR A 309 6.78 -17.71 -24.21
C THR A 309 7.15 -18.81 -25.22
N SER A 310 6.15 -19.41 -25.87
CA SER A 310 6.37 -20.40 -26.92
C SER A 310 6.96 -19.74 -28.17
N LYS A 311 6.43 -18.58 -28.59
CA LYS A 311 6.97 -17.79 -29.71
C LYS A 311 8.43 -17.36 -29.50
N VAL A 312 8.80 -16.98 -28.27
CA VAL A 312 10.19 -16.64 -27.91
C VAL A 312 11.10 -17.88 -27.96
N LYS A 313 10.61 -19.07 -27.58
CA LYS A 313 11.37 -20.33 -27.72
C LYS A 313 11.56 -20.72 -29.19
N GLU A 314 10.53 -20.56 -30.03
CA GLU A 314 10.60 -20.78 -31.49
C GLU A 314 11.65 -19.86 -32.13
N LEU A 315 11.56 -18.54 -31.91
CA LEU A 315 12.51 -17.56 -32.44
C LEU A 315 13.93 -17.83 -31.94
N LYS A 316 14.12 -18.11 -30.64
CA LYS A 316 15.43 -18.48 -30.09
C LYS A 316 16.00 -19.76 -30.73
N HIS A 317 15.16 -20.68 -31.22
CA HIS A 317 15.61 -21.83 -31.99
C HIS A 317 15.97 -21.46 -33.43
N SER A 318 15.14 -20.67 -34.12
CA SER A 318 15.38 -20.18 -35.49
C SER A 318 16.71 -19.43 -35.59
N ASN A 319 16.88 -18.38 -34.77
CA ASN A 319 18.11 -17.58 -34.72
C ASN A 319 19.34 -18.45 -34.38
N LYS A 320 19.19 -19.54 -33.61
CA LYS A 320 20.30 -20.46 -33.34
C LYS A 320 20.68 -21.28 -34.58
N LEU A 321 19.71 -21.72 -35.39
CA LEU A 321 19.95 -22.41 -36.65
C LEU A 321 20.60 -21.47 -37.68
N GLU A 322 20.04 -20.27 -37.85
CA GLU A 322 20.60 -19.21 -38.72
C GLU A 322 22.06 -18.88 -38.33
N ILE A 323 22.37 -18.75 -37.03
CA ILE A 323 23.74 -18.55 -36.54
C ILE A 323 24.65 -19.75 -36.83
N THR A 324 24.15 -20.99 -36.85
CA THR A 324 24.96 -22.15 -37.26
C THR A 324 25.17 -22.19 -38.77
N ASP A 325 24.17 -21.85 -39.58
CA ASP A 325 24.27 -21.87 -41.04
C ASP A 325 25.24 -20.78 -41.54
N VAL A 326 25.12 -19.55 -41.05
CA VAL A 326 26.07 -18.45 -41.36
C VAL A 326 27.51 -18.82 -40.93
N LYS A 327 27.68 -19.56 -39.82
CA LYS A 327 29.01 -20.06 -39.41
C LYS A 327 29.55 -21.15 -40.33
N LEU A 328 28.69 -22.03 -40.85
CA LEU A 328 29.07 -23.05 -41.83
C LEU A 328 29.42 -22.42 -43.19
N GLU A 329 28.68 -21.40 -43.63
CA GLU A 329 28.99 -20.63 -44.84
C GLU A 329 30.30 -19.85 -44.71
N ALA A 330 30.51 -19.14 -43.60
CA ALA A 330 31.78 -18.47 -43.33
C ALA A 330 32.97 -19.44 -43.29
N ALA A 331 32.78 -20.66 -42.76
CA ALA A 331 33.80 -21.71 -42.77
C ALA A 331 34.07 -22.26 -44.18
N ARG A 332 33.03 -22.45 -45.02
CA ARG A 332 33.17 -22.83 -46.44
C ARG A 332 33.95 -21.77 -47.22
N ALA A 333 33.52 -20.52 -47.16
CA ALA A 333 34.16 -19.40 -47.84
C ALA A 333 35.62 -19.21 -47.39
N LYS A 334 35.92 -19.34 -46.09
CA LYS A 334 37.30 -19.35 -45.61
C LYS A 334 38.13 -20.49 -46.22
N SER A 335 37.56 -21.70 -46.32
CA SER A 335 38.25 -22.83 -46.94
C SER A 335 38.50 -22.65 -48.44
N GLU A 336 37.61 -21.91 -49.14
CA GLU A 336 37.74 -21.59 -50.56
C GLU A 336 38.83 -20.54 -50.79
N LEU A 337 38.85 -19.46 -50.00
CA LEU A 337 39.93 -18.47 -50.00
C LEU A 337 41.29 -19.11 -49.65
N GLU A 338 41.32 -20.10 -48.75
CA GLU A 338 42.52 -20.86 -48.41
C GLU A 338 43.01 -21.75 -49.58
N ARG A 339 42.09 -22.36 -50.35
CA ARG A 339 42.44 -23.08 -51.59
C ARG A 339 42.99 -22.16 -52.67
N GLU A 340 42.34 -21.04 -52.95
CA GLU A 340 42.82 -20.08 -53.95
C GLU A 340 44.15 -19.43 -53.53
N ARG A 341 44.36 -19.13 -52.23
CA ARG A 341 45.68 -18.71 -51.72
C ARG A 341 46.76 -19.75 -52.01
N ASN A 342 46.49 -21.03 -51.70
CA ASN A 342 47.47 -22.10 -51.93
C ASN A 342 47.76 -22.31 -53.43
N LYS A 343 46.76 -22.16 -54.28
CA LYS A 343 46.89 -22.19 -55.74
C LYS A 343 47.76 -21.04 -56.25
N ILE A 344 47.45 -19.80 -55.87
CA ILE A 344 48.25 -18.61 -56.21
C ILE A 344 49.70 -18.76 -55.71
N GLN A 345 49.92 -19.34 -54.53
CA GLN A 345 51.26 -19.65 -54.04
C GLN A 345 51.96 -20.66 -54.96
N SER A 346 51.31 -21.75 -55.36
CA SER A 346 51.92 -22.73 -56.29
C SER A 346 52.20 -22.17 -57.69
N GLU A 347 51.37 -21.24 -58.18
CA GLU A 347 51.60 -20.50 -59.42
C GLU A 347 52.81 -19.55 -59.29
N LEU A 348 52.93 -18.87 -58.14
CA LEU A 348 54.08 -18.01 -57.81
C LEU A 348 55.38 -18.80 -57.66
N ASP A 349 55.35 -19.95 -56.99
CA ASP A 349 56.52 -20.82 -56.80
C ASP A 349 57.00 -21.41 -58.14
N GLY A 350 56.08 -21.78 -59.03
CA GLY A 350 56.38 -22.17 -60.41
C GLY A 350 57.06 -21.04 -61.20
N LEU A 351 56.49 -19.83 -61.17
CA LEU A 351 57.07 -18.65 -61.82
C LEU A 351 58.44 -18.25 -61.25
N GLN A 352 58.70 -18.51 -59.96
CA GLN A 352 60.03 -18.32 -59.37
C GLN A 352 61.04 -19.34 -59.93
N SER A 353 60.67 -20.62 -60.00
CA SER A 353 61.50 -21.67 -60.60
C SER A 353 61.83 -21.38 -62.07
N ASP A 354 60.84 -20.99 -62.88
CA ASP A 354 61.05 -20.55 -64.27
C ASP A 354 62.00 -19.35 -64.34
N ASN A 355 61.90 -18.40 -63.41
CA ASN A 355 62.78 -17.24 -63.34
C ASN A 355 64.24 -17.62 -62.99
N GLU A 356 64.45 -18.63 -62.13
CA GLU A 356 65.77 -19.18 -61.81
C GLU A 356 66.38 -19.99 -62.97
N ILE A 357 65.55 -20.77 -63.68
CA ILE A 357 65.95 -21.46 -64.91
C ILE A 357 66.38 -20.44 -65.97
N LEU A 358 65.59 -19.38 -66.19
CA LEU A 358 65.93 -18.30 -67.14
C LEU A 358 67.20 -17.54 -66.72
N LYS A 359 67.40 -17.25 -65.42
CA LYS A 359 68.64 -16.65 -64.91
C LYS A 359 69.86 -17.55 -65.16
N SER A 360 69.77 -18.84 -64.86
CA SER A 360 70.90 -19.77 -65.07
C SER A 360 71.20 -19.98 -66.55
N ALA A 361 70.18 -20.01 -67.42
CA ALA A 361 70.35 -20.00 -68.86
C ALA A 361 71.02 -18.71 -69.36
N VAL A 362 70.64 -17.53 -68.85
CA VAL A 362 71.29 -16.25 -69.17
C VAL A 362 72.77 -16.26 -68.74
N GLU A 363 73.09 -16.74 -67.54
CA GLU A 363 74.47 -16.80 -67.06
C GLU A 363 75.31 -17.81 -67.85
N HIS A 364 74.75 -18.95 -68.25
CA HIS A 364 75.39 -19.90 -69.15
C HIS A 364 75.70 -19.27 -70.52
N HIS A 365 74.76 -18.52 -71.11
CA HIS A 365 75.00 -17.79 -72.36
C HIS A 365 76.10 -16.71 -72.21
N LYS A 366 76.18 -16.00 -71.07
CA LYS A 366 77.31 -15.09 -70.80
C LYS A 366 78.65 -15.82 -70.76
N MET A 367 78.71 -16.98 -70.10
CA MET A 367 79.94 -17.78 -70.06
C MET A 367 80.34 -18.25 -71.47
N LEU A 368 79.40 -18.73 -72.27
CA LEU A 368 79.64 -19.11 -73.68
C LEU A 368 80.14 -17.92 -74.53
N LEU A 369 79.59 -16.71 -74.32
CA LEU A 369 80.07 -15.49 -74.99
C LEU A 369 81.51 -15.17 -74.58
N VAL A 370 81.84 -15.20 -73.28
CA VAL A 370 83.21 -14.99 -72.78
C VAL A 370 84.17 -16.07 -73.28
N GLU A 371 83.73 -17.32 -73.46
CA GLU A 371 84.52 -18.38 -74.07
C GLU A 371 84.74 -18.16 -75.58
N LYS A 372 83.74 -17.63 -76.29
CA LYS A 372 83.88 -17.23 -77.70
C LYS A 372 84.79 -16.01 -77.88
N ASP A 373 84.72 -15.02 -77.00
CA ASP A 373 85.67 -13.91 -76.97
C ASP A 373 87.10 -14.42 -76.72
N ARG A 374 87.28 -15.36 -75.77
CA ARG A 374 88.57 -16.03 -75.56
C ARG A 374 89.03 -16.84 -76.78
N GLU A 375 88.12 -17.51 -77.50
CA GLU A 375 88.43 -18.22 -78.74
C GLU A 375 88.85 -17.26 -79.87
N LEU A 376 88.17 -16.13 -80.01
CA LEU A 376 88.52 -15.07 -80.97
C LEU A 376 89.86 -14.43 -80.61
N ILE A 377 90.13 -14.15 -79.33
CA ILE A 377 91.44 -13.68 -78.85
C ILE A 377 92.54 -14.69 -79.21
N ARG A 378 92.33 -15.99 -78.95
CA ARG A 378 93.30 -17.04 -79.36
C ARG A 378 93.51 -17.09 -80.88
N LYS A 379 92.46 -16.92 -81.69
CA LYS A 379 92.58 -16.84 -83.16
C LYS A 379 93.34 -15.60 -83.63
N VAL A 380 93.14 -14.46 -82.98
CA VAL A 380 93.91 -13.23 -83.22
C VAL A 380 95.37 -13.37 -82.76
N GLN A 381 95.63 -14.11 -81.68
CA GLN A 381 96.99 -14.45 -81.24
C GLN A 381 97.67 -15.41 -82.22
N ALA A 382 97.01 -16.50 -82.64
CA ALA A 382 97.53 -17.42 -83.66
C ALA A 382 97.82 -16.71 -85.00
N ALA A 383 96.94 -15.82 -85.45
CA ALA A 383 97.19 -15.01 -86.66
C ALA A 383 98.37 -14.02 -86.49
N LYS A 384 98.60 -13.50 -85.28
CA LYS A 384 99.83 -12.75 -84.97
C LYS A 384 101.05 -13.66 -84.93
N GLU A 385 100.93 -14.88 -84.42
CA GLU A 385 102.00 -15.88 -84.36
C GLU A 385 102.39 -16.38 -85.76
N GLU A 386 101.44 -16.58 -86.69
CA GLU A 386 101.74 -16.76 -88.12
C GLU A 386 102.46 -15.54 -88.73
N GLY A 387 102.08 -14.33 -88.31
CA GLY A 387 102.79 -13.10 -88.64
C GLY A 387 104.23 -13.09 -88.10
N TYR A 388 104.43 -13.52 -86.87
CA TYR A 388 105.75 -13.70 -86.27
C TYR A 388 106.54 -14.84 -86.92
N GLN A 389 105.92 -15.93 -87.37
CA GLN A 389 106.61 -17.00 -88.12
C GLN A 389 107.11 -16.51 -89.48
N LYS A 390 106.33 -15.67 -90.18
CA LYS A 390 106.81 -14.96 -91.38
C LYS A 390 107.95 -13.99 -91.06
N LEU A 391 107.92 -13.35 -89.89
CA LEU A 391 109.00 -12.50 -89.40
C LEU A 391 110.22 -13.31 -88.93
N VAL A 392 110.06 -14.56 -88.47
CA VAL A 392 111.14 -15.49 -88.13
C VAL A 392 111.82 -16.02 -89.39
N ALA A 393 111.09 -16.29 -90.47
CA ALA A 393 111.72 -16.60 -91.77
C ALA A 393 112.62 -15.44 -92.26
N LEU A 394 112.18 -14.19 -92.09
CA LEU A 394 112.99 -12.98 -92.32
C LEU A 394 114.10 -12.80 -91.26
N GLN A 395 113.99 -13.46 -90.10
CA GLN A 395 115.01 -13.50 -89.05
C GLN A 395 116.04 -14.61 -89.28
N ASP A 396 115.70 -15.68 -90.02
CA ASP A 396 116.65 -16.71 -90.45
C ASP A 396 117.59 -16.17 -91.54
N GLU A 397 117.06 -15.38 -92.50
CA GLU A 397 117.86 -14.55 -93.41
C GLU A 397 118.77 -13.56 -92.65
N LYS A 398 118.35 -13.13 -91.45
CA LYS A 398 119.14 -12.28 -90.56
C LYS A 398 120.14 -13.07 -89.70
N LEU A 399 119.88 -14.34 -89.36
CA LEU A 399 120.81 -15.18 -88.60
C LEU A 399 122.09 -15.50 -89.40
N GLU A 400 121.99 -15.58 -90.73
CA GLU A 400 123.16 -15.63 -91.61
C GLU A 400 124.04 -14.36 -91.50
N LEU A 401 123.42 -13.21 -91.20
CA LEU A 401 124.12 -11.96 -90.86
C LEU A 401 124.58 -11.92 -89.39
N GLU A 402 123.88 -12.55 -88.47
CA GLU A 402 124.25 -12.60 -87.04
C GLU A 402 125.35 -13.63 -86.72
N SER A 403 125.70 -14.50 -87.67
CA SER A 403 126.98 -15.25 -87.65
C SER A 403 128.22 -14.32 -87.61
N ARG A 404 128.11 -13.07 -88.10
CA ARG A 404 129.11 -12.00 -87.92
C ARG A 404 129.02 -11.26 -86.57
N LEU A 405 128.01 -11.58 -85.74
CA LEU A 405 127.72 -10.91 -84.47
C LEU A 405 128.25 -11.72 -83.27
N ALA A 406 128.67 -12.98 -83.49
CA ALA A 406 129.34 -13.80 -82.48
C ALA A 406 130.60 -13.13 -81.87
N ASP A 407 131.32 -12.31 -82.64
CA ASP A 407 132.46 -11.52 -82.16
C ASP A 407 132.08 -10.51 -81.05
N LEU A 408 130.80 -10.11 -80.96
CA LEU A 408 130.29 -9.16 -79.97
C LEU A 408 129.80 -9.82 -78.67
N GLU A 409 129.61 -11.15 -78.63
CA GLU A 409 129.22 -11.84 -77.38
C GLU A 409 130.29 -11.74 -76.28
N LYS A 410 131.52 -11.34 -76.63
CA LYS A 410 132.58 -10.98 -75.69
C LYS A 410 132.18 -9.88 -74.69
N MET A 411 131.25 -8.98 -75.07
CA MET A 411 130.73 -7.92 -74.19
C MET A 411 129.80 -8.43 -73.07
N LYS A 412 129.31 -9.66 -73.17
CA LYS A 412 128.23 -10.20 -72.33
C LYS A 412 128.65 -10.45 -70.87
N LEU A 413 129.93 -10.76 -70.63
CA LEU A 413 130.49 -11.12 -69.33
C LEU A 413 130.43 -9.99 -68.28
N GLU A 414 130.39 -8.73 -68.72
CA GLU A 414 130.37 -7.58 -67.81
C GLU A 414 128.98 -7.36 -67.17
N HIS A 415 127.92 -7.91 -67.78
CA HIS A 415 126.53 -7.73 -67.33
C HIS A 415 126.16 -8.62 -66.12
N ASP A 416 126.90 -9.68 -65.85
CA ASP A 416 126.55 -10.65 -64.79
C ASP A 416 126.93 -10.19 -63.38
N VAL A 417 127.89 -9.27 -63.24
CA VAL A 417 128.27 -8.67 -61.96
C VAL A 417 127.14 -7.78 -61.39
N TRP A 418 126.38 -7.13 -62.26
CA TRP A 418 125.32 -6.19 -61.87
C TRP A 418 124.16 -6.88 -61.13
N ARG A 419 123.76 -8.10 -61.57
CA ARG A 419 122.61 -8.84 -61.04
C ARG A 419 122.74 -9.27 -59.57
N GLN A 420 123.95 -9.34 -59.03
CA GLN A 420 124.16 -9.74 -57.63
C GLN A 420 123.79 -8.62 -56.63
N SER A 421 123.72 -7.36 -57.06
CA SER A 421 123.49 -6.20 -56.20
C SER A 421 122.02 -5.95 -55.82
N GLU A 422 121.07 -6.30 -56.71
CA GLU A 422 119.64 -6.08 -56.44
C GLU A 422 119.08 -6.98 -55.33
N LYS A 423 119.64 -8.19 -55.17
CA LYS A 423 119.10 -9.22 -54.29
C LYS A 423 119.05 -8.78 -52.82
N ASP A 424 120.16 -8.27 -52.32
CA ASP A 424 120.33 -7.97 -50.89
C ASP A 424 119.39 -6.83 -50.44
N GLN A 425 118.99 -5.95 -51.38
CA GLN A 425 118.08 -4.83 -51.16
C GLN A 425 116.60 -5.22 -51.03
N CYS A 426 116.25 -6.49 -51.22
CA CYS A 426 114.91 -7.03 -50.99
C CYS A 426 114.73 -7.62 -49.58
N GLU A 427 115.76 -8.22 -49.01
CA GLU A 427 115.69 -8.94 -47.72
C GLU A 427 115.52 -8.02 -46.50
N GLU A 428 115.91 -6.75 -46.62
CA GLU A 428 115.75 -5.74 -45.57
C GLU A 428 114.31 -5.17 -45.50
N LYS A 429 113.65 -5.02 -46.66
CA LYS A 429 112.25 -4.54 -46.76
C LYS A 429 111.26 -5.51 -46.11
N LEU A 430 111.55 -6.82 -46.14
CA LEU A 430 110.70 -7.86 -45.53
C LEU A 430 110.67 -7.75 -43.99
N ARG A 431 111.82 -7.50 -43.35
CA ARG A 431 111.93 -7.37 -41.89
C ARG A 431 111.16 -6.16 -41.34
N ALA A 432 111.14 -5.04 -42.07
CA ALA A 432 110.36 -3.86 -41.70
C ALA A 432 108.84 -4.13 -41.66
N SER A 433 108.32 -4.94 -42.60
CA SER A 433 106.89 -5.23 -42.69
C SER A 433 106.37 -6.09 -41.54
N GLN A 434 107.15 -7.08 -41.09
CA GLN A 434 106.78 -7.98 -40.00
C GLN A 434 106.59 -7.25 -38.66
N MET A 435 107.48 -6.29 -38.35
CA MET A 435 107.37 -5.48 -37.13
C MET A 435 106.10 -4.60 -37.09
N ALA A 436 105.61 -4.16 -38.24
CA ALA A 436 104.37 -3.40 -38.34
C ALA A 436 103.13 -4.28 -38.10
N GLU A 437 103.14 -5.54 -38.57
CA GLU A 437 102.04 -6.48 -38.36
C GLU A 437 101.83 -6.78 -36.86
N GLU A 438 102.92 -7.00 -36.11
CA GLU A 438 102.82 -7.24 -34.67
C GLU A 438 102.24 -6.05 -33.90
N SER A 439 102.53 -4.81 -34.33
CA SER A 439 101.95 -3.61 -33.71
C SER A 439 100.44 -3.60 -33.88
N ALA A 440 99.97 -3.81 -35.12
CA ALA A 440 98.55 -3.87 -35.44
C ALA A 440 97.81 -4.99 -34.69
N ARG A 441 98.45 -6.16 -34.50
CA ARG A 441 97.87 -7.26 -33.69
C ARG A 441 97.64 -6.86 -32.23
N ARG A 442 98.57 -6.14 -31.60
CA ARG A 442 98.45 -5.67 -30.20
C ARG A 442 97.32 -4.63 -30.05
N GLU A 443 97.19 -3.72 -31.02
CA GLU A 443 96.11 -2.72 -31.05
C GLU A 443 94.74 -3.37 -31.24
N LEU A 444 94.62 -4.34 -32.16
CA LEU A 444 93.39 -5.11 -32.40
C LEU A 444 92.92 -5.83 -31.13
N GLN A 445 93.85 -6.39 -30.33
CA GLN A 445 93.53 -7.06 -29.07
C GLN A 445 93.05 -6.07 -27.99
N SER A 446 93.63 -4.87 -27.93
CA SER A 446 93.16 -3.77 -27.06
C SER A 446 91.75 -3.30 -27.42
N ILE A 447 91.44 -3.21 -28.71
CA ILE A 447 90.11 -2.82 -29.21
C ILE A 447 89.06 -3.90 -28.89
N ARG A 448 89.39 -5.20 -29.04
CA ARG A 448 88.48 -6.31 -28.69
C ARG A 448 88.06 -6.30 -27.21
N LEU A 449 88.99 -6.05 -26.30
CA LEU A 449 88.69 -5.94 -24.86
C LEU A 449 87.76 -4.75 -24.55
N LYS A 450 87.98 -3.60 -25.18
CA LYS A 450 87.09 -2.43 -25.04
C LYS A 450 85.68 -2.70 -25.59
N LEU A 451 85.57 -3.43 -26.69
CA LEU A 451 84.28 -3.83 -27.27
C LEU A 451 83.51 -4.79 -26.35
N GLN A 452 84.17 -5.79 -25.76
CA GLN A 452 83.53 -6.68 -24.78
C GLN A 452 83.02 -5.92 -23.55
N GLN A 453 83.79 -4.95 -23.04
CA GLN A 453 83.33 -4.11 -21.92
C GLN A 453 82.11 -3.25 -22.30
N GLN A 454 82.05 -2.73 -23.53
CA GLN A 454 80.88 -1.99 -24.01
C GLN A 454 79.63 -2.88 -24.13
N ILE A 455 79.77 -4.13 -24.59
CA ILE A 455 78.65 -5.09 -24.67
C ILE A 455 78.06 -5.34 -23.27
N VAL A 456 78.89 -5.66 -22.27
CA VAL A 456 78.43 -5.87 -20.88
C VAL A 456 77.75 -4.63 -20.29
N ASN A 457 78.26 -3.43 -20.62
CA ASN A 457 77.63 -2.18 -20.18
C ASN A 457 76.25 -1.95 -20.83
N ILE A 458 76.09 -2.33 -22.11
CA ILE A 458 74.79 -2.26 -22.82
C ILE A 458 73.80 -3.26 -22.23
N GLU A 459 74.21 -4.52 -22.03
CA GLU A 459 73.35 -5.55 -21.43
C GLU A 459 72.82 -5.16 -20.04
N ASN A 460 73.62 -4.46 -19.24
CA ASN A 460 73.18 -3.98 -17.92
C ASN A 460 72.23 -2.79 -18.04
N ALA A 461 72.50 -1.83 -18.93
CA ALA A 461 71.58 -0.73 -19.21
C ALA A 461 70.22 -1.22 -19.77
N GLU A 462 70.19 -2.32 -20.52
CA GLU A 462 68.95 -2.94 -20.99
C GLU A 462 68.15 -3.63 -19.88
N LYS A 463 68.83 -4.26 -18.90
CA LYS A 463 68.18 -4.80 -17.68
C LYS A 463 67.56 -3.69 -16.85
N GLU A 464 68.32 -2.64 -16.52
CA GLU A 464 67.83 -1.47 -15.78
C GLU A 464 66.64 -0.81 -16.49
N LYS A 465 66.70 -0.66 -17.83
CA LYS A 465 65.61 -0.14 -18.66
C LYS A 465 64.35 -1.01 -18.59
N LYS A 466 64.50 -2.33 -18.55
CA LYS A 466 63.39 -3.28 -18.40
C LYS A 466 62.76 -3.17 -17.02
N GLU A 467 63.55 -3.23 -15.95
CA GLU A 467 63.10 -3.08 -14.57
C GLU A 467 62.40 -1.73 -14.33
N ASN A 468 62.93 -0.65 -14.92
CA ASN A 468 62.30 0.68 -14.91
C ASN A 468 60.93 0.68 -15.62
N SER A 469 60.77 -0.12 -16.68
CA SER A 469 59.48 -0.28 -17.39
C SER A 469 58.47 -1.13 -16.59
N ASP A 470 58.92 -2.18 -15.91
CA ASP A 470 58.09 -3.04 -15.06
C ASP A 470 57.61 -2.26 -13.81
N LEU A 471 58.50 -1.47 -13.18
CA LEU A 471 58.15 -0.56 -12.08
C LEU A 471 57.15 0.52 -12.54
N LYS A 472 57.30 1.08 -13.74
CA LYS A 472 56.32 2.03 -14.31
C LYS A 472 54.96 1.39 -14.57
N GLN A 473 54.91 0.14 -15.03
CA GLN A 473 53.65 -0.61 -15.11
C GLN A 473 53.05 -0.83 -13.72
N GLN A 474 53.86 -1.18 -12.71
CA GLN A 474 53.38 -1.40 -11.35
C GLN A 474 52.79 -0.12 -10.73
N ILE A 475 53.48 1.02 -10.88
CA ILE A 475 52.98 2.34 -10.48
C ILE A 475 51.66 2.66 -11.20
N SER A 476 51.57 2.43 -12.52
CA SER A 476 50.33 2.67 -13.27
C SER A 476 49.17 1.78 -12.78
N ARG A 477 49.41 0.50 -12.49
CA ARG A 477 48.39 -0.42 -11.93
C ARG A 477 47.92 0.02 -10.54
N LEU A 478 48.85 0.39 -9.66
CA LEU A 478 48.54 0.92 -8.33
C LEU A 478 47.75 2.23 -8.41
N GLN A 479 48.10 3.12 -9.35
CA GLN A 479 47.39 4.39 -9.54
C GLN A 479 45.97 4.18 -10.08
N ILE A 480 45.75 3.20 -10.97
CA ILE A 480 44.40 2.76 -11.40
C ILE A 480 43.60 2.21 -10.22
N GLN A 481 44.21 1.38 -9.36
CA GLN A 481 43.56 0.90 -8.14
C GLN A 481 43.19 2.04 -7.19
N VAL A 482 44.07 3.02 -6.97
CA VAL A 482 43.78 4.19 -6.13
C VAL A 482 42.62 5.01 -6.71
N THR A 483 42.57 5.24 -8.03
CA THR A 483 41.42 5.95 -8.65
C THR A 483 40.13 5.15 -8.55
N SER A 484 40.16 3.82 -8.71
CA SER A 484 38.98 2.96 -8.59
C SER A 484 38.46 2.90 -7.15
N LEU A 485 39.35 2.83 -6.15
CA LEU A 485 38.99 2.90 -4.74
C LEU A 485 38.36 4.25 -4.39
N ALA A 486 38.96 5.37 -4.84
CA ALA A 486 38.42 6.72 -4.61
C ALA A 486 37.07 6.96 -5.33
N GLN A 487 36.82 6.28 -6.46
CA GLN A 487 35.49 6.27 -7.09
C GLN A 487 34.48 5.51 -6.22
N SER A 488 34.82 4.30 -5.76
CA SER A 488 33.94 3.52 -4.86
C SER A 488 33.69 4.21 -3.52
N GLU A 489 34.66 4.97 -3.00
CA GLU A 489 34.51 5.78 -1.78
C GLU A 489 33.50 6.93 -1.99
N ASN A 490 33.56 7.60 -3.14
CA ASN A 490 32.57 8.63 -3.50
C ASN A 490 31.17 8.03 -3.76
N GLU A 491 31.08 6.86 -4.40
CA GLU A 491 29.81 6.14 -4.61
C GLU A 491 29.18 5.72 -3.27
N LEU A 492 29.98 5.24 -2.32
CA LEU A 492 29.55 4.90 -0.97
C LEU A 492 29.15 6.15 -0.17
N LEU A 493 29.89 7.26 -0.29
CA LEU A 493 29.53 8.55 0.32
C LEU A 493 28.20 9.09 -0.21
N ASN A 494 28.01 9.06 -1.54
CA ASN A 494 26.77 9.49 -2.18
C ASN A 494 25.60 8.59 -1.77
N SER A 495 25.79 7.27 -1.77
CA SER A 495 24.79 6.31 -1.28
C SER A 495 24.44 6.55 0.20
N ASN A 496 25.43 6.87 1.03
CA ASN A 496 25.24 7.19 2.44
C ASN A 496 24.48 8.51 2.65
N GLN A 497 24.66 9.49 1.76
CA GLN A 497 23.94 10.76 1.77
C GLN A 497 22.46 10.56 1.38
N ILE A 498 22.20 9.86 0.28
CA ILE A 498 20.83 9.51 -0.17
C ILE A 498 20.08 8.74 0.93
N LEU A 499 20.75 7.80 1.60
CA LEU A 499 20.17 7.06 2.73
C LEU A 499 19.87 7.96 3.95
N LYS A 500 20.69 8.99 4.23
CA LYS A 500 20.41 9.97 5.30
C LYS A 500 19.20 10.85 4.96
N GLU A 501 19.11 11.30 3.72
CA GLU A 501 17.99 12.13 3.23
C GLU A 501 16.67 11.35 3.32
N MET A 502 16.63 10.14 2.76
CA MET A 502 15.49 9.22 2.85
C MET A 502 15.10 8.88 4.30
N VAL A 503 16.07 8.73 5.21
CA VAL A 503 15.81 8.52 6.64
C VAL A 503 15.22 9.77 7.31
N GLU A 504 15.61 10.98 6.91
CA GLU A 504 15.03 12.21 7.47
C GLU A 504 13.64 12.54 6.89
N GLU A 505 13.41 12.22 5.61
CA GLU A 505 12.07 12.21 5.00
C GLU A 505 11.13 11.24 5.73
N LEU A 506 11.53 9.98 5.92
CA LEU A 506 10.76 8.98 6.66
C LEU A 506 10.51 9.40 8.13
N LYS A 507 11.47 10.05 8.81
CA LYS A 507 11.23 10.66 10.13
C LYS A 507 10.23 11.81 10.06
N GLN A 508 10.23 12.61 9.00
CA GLN A 508 9.28 13.71 8.83
C GLN A 508 7.87 13.18 8.53
N GLU A 509 7.74 12.17 7.69
CA GLU A 509 6.48 11.46 7.46
C GLU A 509 5.97 10.80 8.76
N CYS A 510 6.83 10.12 9.52
CA CYS A 510 6.50 9.58 10.84
C CYS A 510 6.17 10.66 11.89
N ARG A 511 6.55 11.92 11.70
CA ARG A 511 6.11 13.07 12.52
C ARG A 511 4.74 13.58 12.04
N ASN A 512 4.54 13.70 10.73
CA ASN A 512 3.29 14.12 10.10
C ASN A 512 2.14 13.14 10.43
N LEU A 513 2.34 11.83 10.24
CA LEU A 513 1.36 10.78 10.53
C LEU A 513 1.00 10.72 12.02
N ARG A 514 1.99 10.92 12.93
CA ARG A 514 1.72 11.05 14.37
C ARG A 514 0.86 12.27 14.68
N SER A 515 1.16 13.43 14.10
CA SER A 515 0.34 14.65 14.28
C SER A 515 -1.07 14.50 13.72
N GLN A 516 -1.24 13.80 12.59
CA GLN A 516 -2.57 13.48 12.04
C GLN A 516 -3.34 12.52 12.94
N SER A 517 -2.70 11.45 13.43
CA SER A 517 -3.31 10.51 14.38
C SER A 517 -3.70 11.18 15.70
N GLU A 518 -2.88 12.10 16.21
CA GLU A 518 -3.14 12.85 17.44
C GLU A 518 -4.29 13.84 17.27
N LYS A 519 -4.38 14.54 16.13
CA LYS A 519 -5.54 15.37 15.76
C LYS A 519 -6.82 14.54 15.66
N ALA A 520 -6.80 13.43 14.93
CA ALA A 520 -7.94 12.53 14.80
C ALA A 520 -8.40 12.00 16.17
N ARG A 521 -7.45 11.67 17.07
CA ARG A 521 -7.78 11.29 18.44
C ARG A 521 -8.46 12.43 19.21
N LEU A 522 -7.91 13.65 19.16
CA LEU A 522 -8.49 14.83 19.81
C LEU A 522 -9.85 15.23 19.24
N GLU A 523 -10.11 14.98 17.96
CA GLU A 523 -11.41 15.21 17.32
C GLU A 523 -12.46 14.18 17.78
N VAL A 524 -12.09 12.90 17.89
CA VAL A 524 -12.94 11.85 18.49
C VAL A 524 -13.17 12.09 19.98
N GLU A 525 -12.15 12.52 20.72
CA GLU A 525 -12.19 12.84 22.15
C GLU A 525 -13.15 14.02 22.42
N LYS A 526 -13.07 15.10 21.62
CA LYS A 526 -14.06 16.19 21.63
C LYS A 526 -15.48 15.76 21.25
N ALA A 527 -15.63 14.96 20.18
CA ALA A 527 -16.93 14.47 19.78
C ALA A 527 -17.58 13.61 20.89
N LEU A 528 -16.77 12.85 21.64
CA LEU A 528 -17.23 12.11 22.81
C LEU A 528 -17.69 13.05 23.94
N GLU A 529 -16.92 14.10 24.25
CA GLU A 529 -17.33 15.13 25.23
C GLU A 529 -18.64 15.83 24.84
N GLU A 530 -18.82 16.16 23.56
CA GLU A 530 -20.05 16.80 23.05
C GLU A 530 -21.26 15.86 23.15
N LYS A 531 -21.10 14.58 22.81
CA LYS A 531 -22.15 13.57 23.02
C LYS A 531 -22.45 13.36 24.51
N GLN A 532 -21.43 13.41 25.37
CA GLN A 532 -21.61 13.30 26.83
C GLN A 532 -22.34 14.53 27.40
N LYS A 533 -22.04 15.75 26.93
CA LYS A 533 -22.78 16.97 27.28
C LYS A 533 -24.25 16.88 26.86
N HIS A 534 -24.54 16.55 25.60
CA HIS A 534 -25.93 16.38 25.15
C HIS A 534 -26.67 15.27 25.90
N TRP A 535 -26.01 14.17 26.27
CA TRP A 535 -26.62 13.13 27.10
C TRP A 535 -26.93 13.64 28.52
N LEU A 536 -26.04 14.43 29.13
CA LEU A 536 -26.30 15.07 30.42
C LEU A 536 -27.43 16.10 30.34
N GLU A 537 -27.51 16.88 29.27
CA GLU A 537 -28.60 17.85 29.01
C GLU A 537 -29.96 17.16 28.84
N GLU A 538 -30.06 16.12 28.00
CA GLU A 538 -31.31 15.37 27.83
C GLU A 538 -31.68 14.59 29.10
N LYS A 539 -30.70 14.02 29.82
CA LYS A 539 -30.92 13.44 31.15
C LYS A 539 -31.50 14.47 32.12
N HIS A 540 -31.02 15.71 32.10
CA HIS A 540 -31.51 16.77 32.97
C HIS A 540 -32.95 17.19 32.60
N LYS A 541 -33.23 17.45 31.31
CA LYS A 541 -34.59 17.73 30.80
C LYS A 541 -35.59 16.60 31.09
N LEU A 542 -35.15 15.34 31.03
CA LEU A 542 -35.96 14.19 31.41
C LEU A 542 -36.21 14.13 32.93
N HIS A 543 -35.22 14.49 33.75
CA HIS A 543 -35.41 14.66 35.20
C HIS A 543 -36.41 15.77 35.54
N GLU A 544 -36.27 16.95 34.93
CA GLU A 544 -37.23 18.07 35.08
C GLU A 544 -38.65 17.65 34.69
N ARG A 545 -38.81 16.93 33.56
CA ARG A 545 -40.11 16.40 33.13
C ARG A 545 -40.68 15.35 34.09
N ILE A 546 -39.84 14.61 34.82
CA ILE A 546 -40.28 13.66 35.84
C ILE A 546 -40.74 14.41 37.09
N THR A 547 -39.96 15.33 37.65
CA THR A 547 -40.37 16.13 38.81
C THR A 547 -41.61 16.97 38.51
N ASP A 548 -41.71 17.58 37.33
CA ASP A 548 -42.88 18.34 36.87
C ASP A 548 -44.14 17.46 36.73
N ARG A 549 -43.98 16.17 36.37
CA ARG A 549 -45.07 15.16 36.39
C ARG A 549 -45.42 14.72 37.81
N GLU A 550 -44.44 14.52 38.68
CA GLU A 550 -44.62 14.12 40.08
C GLU A 550 -45.29 15.22 40.91
N GLU A 551 -44.93 16.49 40.72
CA GLU A 551 -45.63 17.62 41.32
C GLU A 551 -47.09 17.69 40.86
N LYS A 552 -47.35 17.53 39.55
CA LYS A 552 -48.73 17.53 39.01
C LYS A 552 -49.54 16.33 39.53
N TYR A 553 -48.91 15.17 39.71
CA TYR A 553 -49.51 14.02 40.37
C TYR A 553 -49.81 14.29 41.86
N ASN A 554 -48.87 14.87 42.60
CA ASN A 554 -49.05 15.19 44.03
C ASN A 554 -50.14 16.26 44.23
N GLN A 555 -50.18 17.31 43.39
CA GLN A 555 -51.26 18.29 43.38
C GLN A 555 -52.63 17.66 43.06
N ALA A 556 -52.69 16.69 42.13
CA ALA A 556 -53.92 15.96 41.82
C ALA A 556 -54.36 15.06 42.99
N LYS A 557 -53.41 14.35 43.61
CA LYS A 557 -53.60 13.50 44.80
C LYS A 557 -54.11 14.32 45.98
N GLU A 558 -53.56 15.50 46.24
CA GLU A 558 -54.08 16.43 47.26
C GLU A 558 -55.49 16.92 46.92
N LYS A 559 -55.76 17.32 45.68
CA LYS A 559 -57.10 17.77 45.25
C LYS A 559 -58.13 16.65 45.46
N LEU A 560 -57.78 15.41 45.12
CA LEU A 560 -58.60 14.21 45.35
C LEU A 560 -58.80 13.95 46.86
N GLN A 561 -57.76 14.05 47.67
CA GLN A 561 -57.84 13.86 49.12
C GLN A 561 -58.68 14.95 49.79
N ARG A 562 -58.56 16.22 49.37
CA ARG A 562 -59.42 17.32 49.80
C ARG A 562 -60.88 17.10 49.39
N ALA A 563 -61.12 16.63 48.17
CA ALA A 563 -62.46 16.26 47.70
C ALA A 563 -63.06 15.09 48.49
N ALA A 564 -62.27 14.06 48.81
CA ALA A 564 -62.69 12.92 49.63
C ALA A 564 -63.04 13.35 51.07
N ILE A 565 -62.25 14.25 51.68
CA ILE A 565 -62.54 14.83 53.00
C ILE A 565 -63.82 15.69 52.95
N ALA A 566 -64.00 16.49 51.90
CA ALA A 566 -65.23 17.27 51.71
C ALA A 566 -66.46 16.37 51.53
N GLN A 567 -66.33 15.27 50.77
CA GLN A 567 -67.40 14.29 50.59
C GLN A 567 -67.68 13.49 51.86
N LYS A 568 -66.67 13.16 52.67
CA LYS A 568 -66.86 12.55 54.00
C LYS A 568 -67.59 13.49 54.97
N LYS A 569 -67.28 14.80 54.94
CA LYS A 569 -68.05 15.83 55.68
C LYS A 569 -69.48 15.99 55.17
N ARG A 570 -69.70 15.96 53.84
CA ARG A 570 -71.06 15.96 53.26
C ARG A 570 -71.84 14.72 53.69
N LYS A 571 -71.25 13.52 53.61
CA LYS A 571 -71.88 12.27 54.06
C LYS A 571 -72.30 12.38 55.52
N SER A 572 -71.41 12.76 56.43
CA SER A 572 -71.78 12.87 57.85
C SER A 572 -72.82 13.96 58.13
N LEU A 573 -72.86 15.07 57.37
CA LEU A 573 -73.94 16.06 57.47
C LEU A 573 -75.28 15.53 56.97
N HIS A 574 -75.30 14.77 55.87
CA HIS A 574 -76.51 14.09 55.39
C HIS A 574 -76.98 12.99 56.35
N GLU A 575 -76.05 12.22 56.93
CA GLU A 575 -76.29 11.15 57.89
C GLU A 575 -76.84 11.71 59.23
N ASN A 576 -76.27 12.80 59.75
CA ASN A 576 -76.84 13.52 60.89
C ASN A 576 -78.21 14.16 60.58
N LYS A 577 -78.43 14.66 59.35
CA LYS A 577 -79.74 15.19 58.93
C LYS A 577 -80.78 14.08 58.80
N LEU A 578 -80.40 12.93 58.27
CA LEU A 578 -81.24 11.74 58.17
C LEU A 578 -81.62 11.25 59.57
N LYS A 579 -80.63 11.11 60.47
CA LYS A 579 -80.88 10.72 61.86
C LYS A 579 -81.84 11.69 62.58
N ARG A 580 -81.68 13.01 62.45
CA ARG A 580 -82.62 14.00 63.00
C ARG A 580 -84.02 13.94 62.39
N LEU A 581 -84.14 13.51 61.13
CA LEU A 581 -85.45 13.26 60.51
C LEU A 581 -86.06 11.96 61.02
N GLN A 582 -85.24 10.94 61.29
CA GLN A 582 -85.64 9.64 61.84
C GLN A 582 -86.09 9.78 63.30
N GLU A 583 -85.31 10.44 64.14
CA GLU A 583 -85.68 10.88 65.50
C GLU A 583 -86.99 11.69 65.50
N LYS A 584 -87.20 12.53 64.47
CA LYS A 584 -88.46 13.31 64.32
C LYS A 584 -89.64 12.46 63.83
N VAL A 585 -89.40 11.42 63.02
CA VAL A 585 -90.43 10.44 62.65
C VAL A 585 -90.83 9.63 63.88
N GLU A 586 -89.88 9.08 64.64
CA GLU A 586 -90.12 8.36 65.90
C GLU A 586 -90.97 9.19 66.88
N VAL A 587 -90.66 10.48 67.06
CA VAL A 587 -91.47 11.40 67.89
C VAL A 587 -92.87 11.66 67.31
N LEU A 588 -93.03 11.72 65.98
CA LEU A 588 -94.33 11.89 65.33
C LEU A 588 -95.16 10.60 65.36
N GLU A 589 -94.54 9.43 65.33
CA GLU A 589 -95.21 8.13 65.48
C GLU A 589 -95.64 7.90 66.93
N ALA A 590 -94.80 8.22 67.92
CA ALA A 590 -95.21 8.26 69.32
C ALA A 590 -96.38 9.25 69.55
N LYS A 591 -96.36 10.43 68.90
CA LYS A 591 -97.48 11.39 68.96
C LYS A 591 -98.73 10.88 68.23
N ARG A 592 -98.59 10.09 67.16
CA ARG A 592 -99.71 9.40 66.49
C ARG A 592 -100.33 8.36 67.42
N GLU A 593 -99.52 7.52 68.07
CA GLU A 593 -100.00 6.52 69.03
C GLU A 593 -100.68 7.15 70.25
N GLU A 594 -100.14 8.26 70.78
CA GLU A 594 -100.77 9.05 71.84
C GLU A 594 -102.17 9.54 71.42
N LEU A 595 -102.27 10.20 70.25
CA LEU A 595 -103.54 10.65 69.68
C LEU A 595 -104.49 9.50 69.34
N GLU A 596 -103.96 8.33 68.97
CA GLU A 596 -104.76 7.13 68.67
C GLU A 596 -105.32 6.51 69.96
N THR A 597 -104.58 6.53 71.08
CA THR A 597 -105.14 6.18 72.40
C THR A 597 -106.16 7.20 72.90
N GLU A 598 -105.95 8.50 72.68
CA GLU A 598 -106.92 9.56 73.01
C GLU A 598 -108.22 9.41 72.19
N ASN A 599 -108.11 9.06 70.92
CA ASN A 599 -109.23 8.75 70.03
C ASN A 599 -109.96 7.45 70.45
N GLN A 600 -109.25 6.44 70.94
CA GLN A 600 -109.85 5.24 71.55
C GLN A 600 -110.56 5.51 72.90
N VAL A 601 -110.15 6.55 73.63
CA VAL A 601 -110.87 7.03 74.83
C VAL A 601 -112.14 7.79 74.43
N LEU A 602 -112.05 8.69 73.45
CA LEU A 602 -113.20 9.46 72.95
C LEU A 602 -114.29 8.56 72.34
N ASN A 603 -113.92 7.55 71.55
CA ASN A 603 -114.88 6.58 70.98
C ASN A 603 -115.60 5.68 72.01
N ARG A 604 -115.31 5.80 73.31
CA ARG A 604 -116.05 5.10 74.38
C ARG A 604 -117.21 5.91 74.95
N GLN A 605 -117.40 7.16 74.53
CA GLN A 605 -118.59 7.97 74.87
C GLN A 605 -119.65 7.91 73.77
N ASN A 606 -120.46 6.84 73.78
CA ASN A 606 -121.57 6.68 72.84
C ASN A 606 -122.68 7.73 73.07
N VAL A 607 -122.95 8.57 72.06
CA VAL A 607 -124.16 9.40 71.99
C VAL A 607 -125.37 8.52 71.62
N PRO A 608 -126.48 8.51 72.39
CA PRO A 608 -127.62 7.64 72.11
C PRO A 608 -128.27 7.87 70.73
N PHE A 609 -128.64 6.76 70.07
CA PHE A 609 -129.22 6.73 68.73
C PHE A 609 -130.52 7.56 68.58
N GLU A 610 -131.28 7.72 69.67
CA GLU A 610 -132.48 8.56 69.70
C GLU A 610 -132.15 10.06 69.60
N GLU A 611 -131.04 10.51 70.18
CA GLU A 611 -130.58 11.90 70.07
C GLU A 611 -130.03 12.18 68.67
N TYR A 612 -129.27 11.25 68.09
CA TYR A 612 -128.85 11.30 66.68
C TYR A 612 -130.06 11.50 65.76
N THR A 613 -131.14 10.74 65.98
CA THR A 613 -132.38 10.83 65.19
C THR A 613 -133.12 12.16 65.39
N ARG A 614 -133.17 12.70 66.62
CA ARG A 614 -133.75 14.03 66.90
C ARG A 614 -132.93 15.15 66.26
N LEU A 615 -131.60 15.10 66.40
CA LEU A 615 -130.68 16.07 65.80
C LEU A 615 -130.74 16.02 64.27
N GLN A 616 -130.81 14.84 63.66
CA GLN A 616 -130.91 14.70 62.20
C GLN A 616 -132.25 15.24 61.65
N LYS A 617 -133.37 15.10 62.38
CA LYS A 617 -134.63 15.79 62.05
C LYS A 617 -134.50 17.31 62.19
N ARG A 618 -133.92 17.80 63.29
CA ARG A 618 -133.73 19.24 63.55
C ARG A 618 -132.80 19.89 62.52
N LEU A 619 -131.77 19.17 62.08
CA LEU A 619 -130.84 19.59 61.02
C LEU A 619 -131.53 19.70 59.65
N LYS A 620 -132.34 18.70 59.26
CA LYS A 620 -133.11 18.76 57.99
C LYS A 620 -134.11 19.91 57.97
N ASP A 621 -134.77 20.19 59.09
CA ASP A 621 -135.73 21.29 59.20
C ASP A 621 -135.08 22.68 59.21
N ILE A 622 -133.88 22.80 59.80
CA ILE A 622 -133.04 24.00 59.70
C ILE A 622 -132.46 24.17 58.29
N GLN A 623 -132.02 23.09 57.63
CA GLN A 623 -131.57 23.13 56.23
C GLN A 623 -132.69 23.56 55.28
N ARG A 624 -133.92 23.07 55.49
CA ARG A 624 -135.09 23.53 54.75
C ARG A 624 -135.31 25.03 54.92
N ARG A 625 -135.39 25.53 56.15
CA ARG A 625 -135.59 26.96 56.43
C ARG A 625 -134.43 27.85 55.97
N HIS A 626 -133.19 27.35 55.99
CA HIS A 626 -132.02 28.04 55.43
C HIS A 626 -132.07 28.13 53.89
N ASN A 627 -132.57 27.10 53.21
CA ASN A 627 -132.79 27.13 51.77
C ASN A 627 -133.96 28.07 51.39
N GLU A 628 -135.06 28.05 52.15
CA GLU A 628 -136.21 28.96 51.97
C GLU A 628 -135.81 30.43 52.21
N PHE A 629 -134.91 30.72 53.18
CA PHE A 629 -134.30 32.06 53.36
C PHE A 629 -133.34 32.44 52.23
N ARG A 630 -132.54 31.50 51.69
CA ARG A 630 -131.67 31.76 50.53
C ARG A 630 -132.45 32.19 49.30
N SER A 631 -133.63 31.62 49.06
CA SER A 631 -134.47 31.95 47.89
C SER A 631 -135.15 33.32 47.91
N LEU A 632 -135.14 34.06 49.04
CA LEU A 632 -135.83 35.35 49.18
C LEU A 632 -134.91 36.57 49.32
N ILE A 633 -133.59 36.38 49.40
CA ILE A 633 -132.61 37.47 49.59
C ILE A 633 -131.62 37.58 48.42
N LEU A 634 -131.46 36.56 47.57
CA LEU A 634 -130.52 36.55 46.45
C LEU A 634 -131.12 35.95 45.16
N VAL A 635 -131.72 36.81 44.32
CA VAL A 635 -132.10 36.49 42.93
C VAL A 635 -131.89 37.75 42.06
N PRO A 636 -131.33 37.65 40.84
CA PRO A 636 -130.68 36.50 40.21
C PRO A 636 -129.16 36.48 40.41
N ASN A 637 -128.52 35.36 40.04
CA ASN A 637 -127.06 35.16 39.96
C ASN A 637 -126.26 35.28 41.29
N ILE A 638 -126.32 34.21 42.11
CA ILE A 638 -125.13 33.50 42.63
C ILE A 638 -125.58 32.06 43.00
N PRO A 639 -125.15 31.01 42.26
CA PRO A 639 -125.36 29.62 42.66
C PRO A 639 -124.46 29.20 43.84
N PRO A 640 -124.83 28.16 44.62
CA PRO A 640 -124.16 27.83 45.87
C PRO A 640 -123.19 26.64 45.78
N THR A 641 -122.12 26.67 46.59
CA THR A 641 -121.75 25.59 47.54
C THR A 641 -120.55 26.03 48.38
N ALA A 642 -120.26 25.32 49.47
CA ALA A 642 -119.11 25.58 50.32
C ALA A 642 -118.09 24.45 50.21
N SER A 643 -116.80 24.79 50.19
CA SER A 643 -115.78 24.04 50.93
C SER A 643 -114.54 24.91 51.18
N LEU A 644 -113.90 24.72 52.32
CA LEU A 644 -112.51 25.10 52.54
C LEU A 644 -111.64 23.99 51.94
N ASN A 645 -110.94 24.28 50.84
CA ASN A 645 -109.61 23.71 50.54
C ASN A 645 -108.99 24.41 49.30
N PRO A 646 -107.66 24.56 49.24
CA PRO A 646 -106.96 25.13 48.10
C PRO A 646 -106.59 24.06 47.06
N VAL A 647 -106.58 24.41 45.76
CA VAL A 647 -105.63 23.91 44.72
C VAL A 647 -105.92 24.55 43.34
N SER A 648 -104.86 24.79 42.57
CA SER A 648 -104.79 25.13 41.12
C SER A 648 -105.46 26.40 40.57
N PHE A 649 -104.65 27.20 39.84
CA PHE A 649 -105.10 28.22 38.87
C PHE A 649 -104.10 28.34 37.71
N HIS A 650 -104.64 28.65 36.52
CA HIS A 650 -103.95 29.03 35.28
C HIS A 650 -104.87 30.04 34.53
N SER A 651 -104.49 30.81 33.51
CA SER A 651 -103.30 30.81 32.65
C SER A 651 -102.98 32.23 32.14
N SER A 652 -101.80 32.42 31.54
CA SER A 652 -101.49 33.42 30.49
C SER A 652 -101.27 34.90 30.89
N ASN A 653 -100.10 35.43 30.45
CA ASN A 653 -99.78 36.78 29.94
C ASN A 653 -100.53 38.01 30.52
N VAL A 654 -99.89 39.11 30.96
CA VAL A 654 -98.81 39.89 30.29
C VAL A 654 -97.93 40.67 31.31
N ILE A 655 -96.64 40.81 30.97
CA ILE A 655 -95.61 41.86 31.29
C ILE A 655 -96.14 43.16 31.99
N PRO A 656 -95.42 43.83 32.95
CA PRO A 656 -93.95 43.92 33.08
C PRO A 656 -93.31 43.79 34.49
N GLY A 657 -91.98 43.59 34.52
CA GLY A 657 -91.10 44.19 35.54
C GLY A 657 -90.14 43.27 36.32
N MET A 658 -88.83 43.38 36.03
CA MET A 658 -87.69 43.03 36.92
C MET A 658 -87.54 41.56 37.39
N GLU A 659 -87.24 40.69 36.43
CA GLU A 659 -85.95 39.94 36.32
C GLU A 659 -85.03 39.85 37.57
N LEU A 660 -84.37 38.73 37.92
CA LEU A 660 -84.16 37.37 37.35
C LEU A 660 -83.79 36.43 38.53
N SER A 661 -83.92 35.10 38.52
CA SER A 661 -84.13 34.11 37.46
C SER A 661 -84.88 32.85 37.98
N PHE A 662 -85.44 32.05 37.07
CA PHE A 662 -86.27 30.86 37.36
C PHE A 662 -85.59 29.53 36.94
N PRO A 663 -85.82 28.42 37.68
CA PRO A 663 -85.78 27.04 37.18
C PRO A 663 -87.20 26.58 36.73
N PRO A 664 -87.49 25.33 36.30
CA PRO A 664 -86.63 24.19 35.93
C PRO A 664 -87.10 23.48 34.61
N HIS A 665 -86.42 23.63 33.47
CA HIS A 665 -86.68 22.72 32.32
C HIS A 665 -85.48 22.41 31.41
N ILE A 666 -84.29 22.95 31.71
CA ILE A 666 -83.15 22.82 30.78
C ILE A 666 -82.50 21.43 30.86
N GLN A 667 -82.55 20.72 32.00
CA GLN A 667 -81.76 19.50 32.22
C GLN A 667 -82.01 18.35 31.24
N GLU A 668 -83.22 18.12 30.74
CA GLU A 668 -83.47 17.00 29.82
C GLU A 668 -82.97 17.32 28.40
N GLU A 669 -83.18 18.55 27.92
CA GLU A 669 -82.52 19.02 26.70
C GLU A 669 -80.99 19.13 26.87
N GLN A 670 -80.48 19.54 28.04
CA GLN A 670 -79.04 19.62 28.28
C GLN A 670 -78.41 18.24 28.31
N HIS A 671 -79.01 17.25 28.98
CA HIS A 671 -78.50 15.88 28.94
C HIS A 671 -78.66 15.24 27.55
N GLN A 672 -79.69 15.56 26.76
CA GLN A 672 -79.75 15.13 25.36
C GLN A 672 -78.71 15.85 24.48
N ARG A 673 -78.42 17.13 24.71
CA ARG A 673 -77.34 17.88 24.04
C ARG A 673 -75.95 17.38 24.45
N GLU A 674 -75.74 17.06 25.72
CA GLU A 674 -74.51 16.46 26.25
C GLU A 674 -74.32 15.04 25.72
N LEU A 675 -75.37 14.21 25.70
CA LEU A 675 -75.29 12.85 25.14
C LEU A 675 -75.09 12.85 23.63
N SER A 676 -75.67 13.79 22.89
CA SER A 676 -75.41 13.94 21.45
C SER A 676 -74.02 14.53 21.17
N LEU A 677 -73.54 15.47 21.98
CA LEU A 677 -72.15 15.96 21.91
C LEU A 677 -71.14 14.87 22.31
N LEU A 678 -71.48 14.00 23.26
CA LEU A 678 -70.64 12.87 23.69
C LEU A 678 -70.63 11.75 22.63
N ARG A 679 -71.78 11.42 22.03
CA ARG A 679 -71.86 10.52 20.86
C ARG A 679 -71.05 11.08 19.71
N LYS A 680 -71.21 12.35 19.38
CA LYS A 680 -70.44 13.01 18.32
C LYS A 680 -68.95 13.00 18.62
N ARG A 681 -68.53 13.24 19.86
CA ARG A 681 -67.12 13.11 20.27
C ARG A 681 -66.59 11.68 20.22
N LEU A 682 -67.42 10.67 20.50
CA LEU A 682 -67.05 9.26 20.35
C LEU A 682 -66.94 8.86 18.88
N GLU A 683 -67.80 9.38 18.02
CA GLU A 683 -67.80 9.18 16.57
C GLU A 683 -66.63 9.93 15.89
N GLU A 684 -66.32 11.15 16.35
CA GLU A 684 -65.11 11.91 16.02
C GLU A 684 -63.85 11.19 16.52
N LEU A 685 -63.87 10.55 17.70
CA LEU A 685 -62.76 9.74 18.22
C LEU A 685 -62.60 8.43 17.45
N GLU A 686 -63.68 7.74 17.11
CA GLU A 686 -63.69 6.49 16.34
C GLU A 686 -63.21 6.73 14.90
N THR A 687 -63.63 7.82 14.26
CA THR A 687 -63.13 8.23 12.93
C THR A 687 -61.67 8.72 12.98
N THR A 688 -61.25 9.37 14.07
CA THR A 688 -59.81 9.71 14.28
C THR A 688 -58.98 8.45 14.51
N GLN A 689 -59.49 7.46 15.26
CA GLN A 689 -58.81 6.17 15.47
C GLN A 689 -58.79 5.31 14.21
N ARG A 690 -59.85 5.32 13.38
CA ARG A 690 -59.82 4.71 12.04
C ARG A 690 -58.77 5.38 11.17
N LYS A 691 -58.73 6.72 11.11
CA LYS A 691 -57.67 7.43 10.37
C LYS A 691 -56.28 7.11 10.88
N GLN A 692 -56.07 7.03 12.19
CA GLN A 692 -54.76 6.65 12.75
C GLN A 692 -54.41 5.18 12.45
N LEU A 693 -55.39 4.29 12.28
CA LEU A 693 -55.17 2.91 11.82
C LEU A 693 -54.93 2.83 10.30
N GLU A 694 -55.52 3.72 9.50
CA GLU A 694 -55.24 3.86 8.05
C GLU A 694 -53.88 4.53 7.80
N GLU A 695 -53.49 5.52 8.61
CA GLU A 695 -52.18 6.19 8.56
C GLU A 695 -51.03 5.30 9.11
N LEU A 696 -51.34 4.31 9.97
CA LEU A 696 -50.42 3.25 10.39
C LEU A 696 -50.50 1.99 9.50
N GLY A 697 -51.47 1.92 8.59
CA GLY A 697 -51.61 0.86 7.60
C GLY A 697 -50.87 1.22 6.32
N SER A 698 -49.65 0.71 6.15
CA SER A 698 -48.87 0.96 4.93
C SER A 698 -49.64 0.51 3.67
N PRO A 699 -49.65 1.31 2.58
CA PRO A 699 -50.10 0.80 1.29
C PRO A 699 -49.18 -0.35 0.87
N GLY A 700 -49.76 -1.45 0.41
CA GLY A 700 -49.01 -2.67 0.10
C GLY A 700 -48.45 -2.68 -1.32
N GLU A 701 -47.20 -2.24 -1.47
CA GLU A 701 -46.23 -2.69 -2.50
C GLU A 701 -44.84 -2.87 -1.85
#